data_AF-A0AA35TRF2-F1
#
_entry.id   AF-A0AA35TRF2-F1
#
_cell.length_a   1.000
_cell.length_b   1.000
_cell.length_c   1.000
_cell.angle_alpha   90.00
_cell.angle_beta   90.00
_cell.angle_gamma   90.00
#
_symmetry.space_group_name_H-M   'P 1'
#
loop_
_entity.id
_entity.type
_entity.pdbx_description
1 polymer ?
#
loop_
_entity_poly.entity_id
_entity_poly.type
_entity_poly.pdbx_seq_one_letter_code
_entity_poly.pdbx_strand_id
1 'polypeptide(L)'
;MDDSGEDRDLLDPTVIKAPGRGERKKWPVAAVFVCTTVVVTVLLLGAGELTEKPHIAGNVSDMEVAMLIYNRWKGYKTFDRVELANYTVLLQYPGNSSSPNRLELRESGGKVVYTAATRQEKPLLPQERDPSVAPPFNAYSGTGNVSGPLVYVNYGRLEDFYYLNTTLNISLDGYVCIIRYGKIYRGDKVTLNTERVQILPSKLSCLPGRAKWGIGVIIYSDPADYAPRGGPLVFPNGTSLPPSGVQRGSLFQRNGDPLTPGVPAIPGIFRRDYEEDVVKKGYAPSIPVQPISYGDAIHFMNQLTEYRAPVNLNWTGQLNLSCYYILQSPNNTNETYLEVNNYLVHRNITNVIATVYGSVEPDRYVLLGNHHDAWTFGAVDPNSGTAVLMELARALSDLRSKDWRPGRTILLCSWDAEEYGLIGSYEWTEEHAKILGANAVAYLNVDVAIDGIYSFNAAATPLLIQPIYTATKTTKCPNKGFATVYDEWLHYQPNPTNSAPQVPGLGSGSDYTSFLQGFGITCSDMNYRYFDPIGYPVYHSVHDNFFYEANLTDPSFSHHTAVGLVWGKVALSLATSPVLPYDPRDYSTALTNIMAGLVEEYGEVLSSQNISLDYLNSSIREFTMSAECLWEELQKVSGDPSDLSRVRRLNDQLMQLERAFIVPEGLPGRPYYKHVVYAPSSVNQYGSSLFPGVSDAIFAAMEWGGSWDLVREQLDLVRVHILYASQIMTQSLDNTIAFTTVGKDTEDLEQWTSCSGQHFEPRSLYSRLQSKVALLHSTNGDYRPLRPKYGTYEYLPPQRWLSALQYGAVVFLYHPCTPPDQVSQLKQLARSCLWRHFVSPYPLLDSEWPMAVVSWGCVLRVKWVESEAIKKWVESHALRTPQTAEFANDGTYDEGLIQPADKVELLNGDEAVCPSPPPPTTILPSSTNTTNSSKPTCPNTATSTNSSHNKTDSDCSLPPTPTFNPAPASNLPLHHHFGYTVLMCVAGAALLLVILVSALNLCCCSATRRRRRRARYKSVSKFFPFSYGEQLDADGGSDGVSVAIPEYGLPKSGRAEREMLLNESDEDEI
;
A
#
# COMPACT_ATOMS: atom_id res chain seq x y z
N MET A 1 -6.38 3.05 -46.13
CA MET A 1 -7.46 2.43 -46.91
C MET A 1 -6.82 1.42 -47.83
N ASP A 2 -6.99 0.14 -47.52
CA ASP A 2 -7.17 -0.91 -48.53
C ASP A 2 -8.02 -2.00 -47.85
N ASP A 3 -8.82 -2.75 -48.61
CA ASP A 3 -9.98 -3.48 -48.06
C ASP A 3 -9.88 -4.99 -48.26
N SER A 4 -9.67 -5.73 -47.18
CA SER A 4 -9.63 -7.20 -47.14
C SER A 4 -10.57 -7.72 -46.04
N GLY A 5 -11.87 -7.71 -46.33
CA GLY A 5 -12.92 -8.05 -45.36
C GLY A 5 -12.99 -9.55 -45.04
N GLU A 6 -12.57 -9.93 -43.84
CA GLU A 6 -12.78 -11.26 -43.26
C GLU A 6 -13.04 -11.19 -41.73
N ASP A 7 -13.87 -10.24 -41.29
CA ASP A 7 -14.13 -9.99 -39.85
C ASP A 7 -15.60 -9.58 -39.57
N ARG A 8 -16.55 -10.45 -39.92
CA ARG A 8 -18.00 -10.29 -39.67
C ARG A 8 -18.74 -11.61 -39.47
N ASP A 9 -18.47 -12.35 -38.39
CA ASP A 9 -19.39 -13.41 -37.88
C ASP A 9 -19.09 -13.87 -36.43
N LEU A 10 -18.93 -12.94 -35.48
CA LEU A 10 -18.76 -13.25 -34.04
C LEU A 10 -19.58 -12.34 -33.09
N LEU A 11 -20.87 -12.13 -33.38
CA LEU A 11 -21.82 -11.47 -32.46
C LEU A 11 -23.21 -12.12 -32.51
N ASP A 12 -23.48 -13.08 -31.62
CA ASP A 12 -24.85 -13.56 -31.32
C ASP A 12 -25.44 -12.77 -30.13
N PRO A 13 -26.49 -11.93 -30.33
CA PRO A 13 -27.07 -11.12 -29.25
C PRO A 13 -28.13 -11.83 -28.39
N THR A 14 -28.43 -13.12 -28.61
CA THR A 14 -29.74 -13.69 -28.23
C THR A 14 -29.87 -14.22 -26.78
N VAL A 15 -28.79 -14.30 -26.00
CA VAL A 15 -28.75 -15.01 -24.70
C VAL A 15 -29.03 -14.11 -23.48
N ILE A 16 -29.87 -13.07 -23.60
CA ILE A 16 -30.49 -12.39 -22.44
C ILE A 16 -31.97 -12.12 -22.70
N LYS A 17 -32.87 -12.85 -22.01
CA LYS A 17 -34.31 -12.53 -21.96
C LYS A 17 -34.63 -11.64 -20.77
N ALA A 18 -35.32 -10.52 -21.02
CA ALA A 18 -35.74 -9.55 -20.01
C ALA A 18 -37.00 -10.01 -19.23
N PRO A 19 -37.32 -9.36 -18.10
CA PRO A 19 -38.28 -8.25 -18.20
C PRO A 19 -37.89 -6.98 -17.39
N GLY A 20 -38.59 -5.87 -17.64
CA GLY A 20 -38.44 -4.59 -16.92
C GLY A 20 -38.11 -3.41 -17.83
N ARG A 21 -38.71 -2.24 -17.57
CA ARG A 21 -38.46 -0.98 -18.32
C ARG A 21 -38.05 0.13 -17.35
N GLY A 22 -37.09 0.96 -17.76
CA GLY A 22 -36.64 2.15 -17.04
C GLY A 22 -35.13 2.17 -16.85
N GLU A 23 -34.46 3.12 -17.52
CA GLU A 23 -33.13 3.72 -17.23
C GLU A 23 -31.86 2.84 -17.10
N ARG A 24 -31.94 1.56 -16.67
CA ARG A 24 -30.79 0.65 -16.42
C ARG A 24 -30.03 0.18 -17.68
N LYS A 25 -29.92 1.00 -18.74
CA LYS A 25 -29.31 0.62 -20.04
C LYS A 25 -28.07 1.41 -20.49
N LYS A 26 -27.58 2.41 -19.74
CA LYS A 26 -26.27 3.07 -20.07
C LYS A 26 -25.04 2.24 -19.65
N TRP A 27 -25.18 1.35 -18.67
CA TRP A 27 -24.04 0.65 -18.02
C TRP A 27 -23.19 -0.21 -18.99
N PRO A 28 -23.76 -1.14 -19.79
CA PRO A 28 -22.96 -1.96 -20.71
C PRO A 28 -22.30 -1.13 -21.82
N VAL A 29 -22.95 -0.05 -22.24
CA VAL A 29 -22.51 0.76 -23.39
C VAL A 29 -21.25 1.56 -23.06
N ALA A 30 -21.13 2.10 -21.85
CA ALA A 30 -19.96 2.89 -21.47
C ALA A 30 -18.70 2.03 -21.37
N ALA A 31 -18.80 0.87 -20.70
CA ALA A 31 -17.73 -0.10 -20.61
C ALA A 31 -17.32 -0.61 -22.01
N VAL A 32 -18.25 -1.15 -22.80
CA VAL A 32 -17.96 -1.68 -24.15
C VAL A 32 -17.35 -0.63 -25.07
N PHE A 33 -17.78 0.64 -24.97
CA PHE A 33 -17.25 1.69 -25.84
C PHE A 33 -15.79 2.05 -25.51
N VAL A 34 -15.42 2.33 -24.25
CA VAL A 34 -13.99 2.51 -23.90
C VAL A 34 -13.17 1.26 -24.21
N CYS A 35 -13.77 0.07 -24.04
CA CYS A 35 -13.15 -1.20 -24.39
C CYS A 35 -12.97 -1.45 -25.89
N THR A 36 -13.43 -0.54 -26.75
CA THR A 36 -13.28 -0.63 -28.22
C THR A 36 -12.66 0.63 -28.85
N THR A 37 -12.29 1.64 -28.04
CA THR A 37 -11.71 2.90 -28.53
C THR A 37 -10.24 3.12 -28.21
N VAL A 38 -9.52 2.18 -27.59
CA VAL A 38 -8.06 2.33 -27.42
C VAL A 38 -7.37 2.15 -28.78
N VAL A 39 -6.87 3.25 -29.34
CA VAL A 39 -6.29 3.30 -30.69
C VAL A 39 -4.77 3.19 -30.64
N VAL A 40 -4.23 2.06 -31.13
CA VAL A 40 -2.79 1.80 -31.32
C VAL A 40 -2.05 2.98 -31.98
N THR A 41 -2.63 3.62 -32.99
CA THR A 41 -2.03 4.80 -33.65
C THR A 41 -1.92 6.03 -32.75
N VAL A 42 -2.82 6.21 -31.78
CA VAL A 42 -2.76 7.32 -30.82
C VAL A 42 -1.76 7.01 -29.70
N LEU A 43 -1.66 5.75 -29.26
CA LEU A 43 -0.59 5.31 -28.35
C LEU A 43 0.80 5.51 -28.98
N LEU A 44 0.99 5.08 -30.23
CA LEU A 44 2.22 5.28 -31.01
C LEU A 44 2.63 6.75 -31.12
N LEU A 45 1.69 7.64 -31.49
CA LEU A 45 1.96 9.07 -31.61
C LEU A 45 2.17 9.75 -30.25
N GLY A 46 1.40 9.35 -29.23
CA GLY A 46 1.54 9.82 -27.86
C GLY A 46 2.92 9.50 -27.29
N ALA A 47 3.30 8.23 -27.26
CA ALA A 47 4.62 7.80 -26.80
C ALA A 47 5.76 8.44 -27.63
N GLY A 48 5.59 8.61 -28.94
CA GLY A 48 6.58 9.28 -29.80
C GLY A 48 6.76 10.77 -29.49
N GLU A 49 5.69 11.52 -29.23
CA GLU A 49 5.76 12.95 -28.85
C GLU A 49 6.29 13.15 -27.43
N LEU A 50 5.89 12.28 -26.48
CA LEU A 50 6.35 12.31 -25.09
C LEU A 50 7.86 12.06 -24.94
N THR A 51 8.47 11.33 -25.89
CA THR A 51 9.85 10.83 -25.79
C THR A 51 10.79 11.43 -26.84
N GLU A 52 10.39 12.54 -27.47
CA GLU A 52 11.20 13.24 -28.49
C GLU A 52 12.53 13.78 -27.92
N LYS A 53 12.53 14.20 -26.65
CA LYS A 53 13.66 14.81 -25.95
C LYS A 53 13.89 14.16 -24.58
N PRO A 54 15.11 14.28 -24.00
CA PRO A 54 15.33 14.02 -22.59
C PRO A 54 14.59 15.02 -21.70
N HIS A 55 13.89 14.52 -20.68
CA HIS A 55 12.95 15.30 -19.86
C HIS A 55 12.96 14.91 -18.37
N ILE A 56 14.12 15.17 -17.77
CA ILE A 56 14.35 15.08 -16.32
C ILE A 56 13.62 16.18 -15.55
N ALA A 57 12.95 15.78 -14.45
CA ALA A 57 12.11 16.62 -13.60
C ALA A 57 12.64 18.03 -13.34
N GLY A 58 11.76 19.03 -13.34
CA GLY A 58 12.06 20.43 -13.04
C GLY A 58 12.95 21.14 -14.06
N ASN A 59 13.12 20.60 -15.27
CA ASN A 59 13.80 21.26 -16.39
C ASN A 59 12.80 21.62 -17.51
N VAL A 60 13.28 22.36 -18.52
CA VAL A 60 12.40 22.93 -19.56
C VAL A 60 11.68 21.87 -20.40
N SER A 61 12.34 20.78 -20.80
CA SER A 61 11.70 19.70 -21.59
C SER A 61 10.57 18.99 -20.84
N ASP A 62 10.73 18.85 -19.53
CA ASP A 62 9.78 18.22 -18.61
C ASP A 62 8.52 19.10 -18.46
N MET A 63 8.72 20.41 -18.24
CA MET A 63 7.62 21.39 -18.34
C MET A 63 6.98 21.46 -19.75
N GLU A 64 7.71 21.18 -20.84
CA GLU A 64 7.11 21.03 -22.18
C GLU A 64 6.18 19.80 -22.25
N VAL A 65 6.53 18.69 -21.59
CA VAL A 65 5.68 17.49 -21.49
C VAL A 65 4.46 17.73 -20.59
N ALA A 66 4.63 18.33 -19.41
CA ALA A 66 3.52 18.78 -18.55
C ALA A 66 2.52 19.65 -19.34
N MET A 67 3.03 20.62 -20.11
CA MET A 67 2.22 21.48 -20.96
C MET A 67 1.60 20.77 -22.16
N LEU A 68 2.24 19.74 -22.74
CA LEU A 68 1.66 18.89 -23.79
C LEU A 68 0.42 18.14 -23.25
N ILE A 69 0.54 17.54 -22.07
CA ILE A 69 -0.54 16.81 -21.39
C ILE A 69 -1.67 17.78 -21.04
N TYR A 70 -1.36 18.89 -20.36
CA TYR A 70 -2.31 19.93 -19.99
C TYR A 70 -3.09 20.49 -21.19
N ASN A 71 -2.40 20.85 -22.28
CA ASN A 71 -3.05 21.43 -23.46
C ASN A 71 -3.94 20.42 -24.19
N ARG A 72 -3.51 19.15 -24.28
CA ARG A 72 -4.34 18.06 -24.86
C ARG A 72 -5.60 17.83 -24.03
N TRP A 73 -5.48 17.70 -22.71
CA TRP A 73 -6.62 17.51 -21.81
C TRP A 73 -7.56 18.72 -21.81
N LYS A 74 -7.03 19.95 -21.75
CA LYS A 74 -7.82 21.18 -21.83
C LYS A 74 -8.53 21.39 -23.18
N GLY A 75 -8.02 20.77 -24.25
CA GLY A 75 -8.69 20.69 -25.55
C GLY A 75 -9.87 19.71 -25.60
N TYR A 76 -9.97 18.76 -24.67
CA TYR A 76 -11.06 17.80 -24.60
C TYR A 76 -12.29 18.41 -23.91
N LYS A 77 -13.49 18.27 -24.51
CA LYS A 77 -14.75 18.87 -24.04
C LYS A 77 -15.37 18.19 -22.80
N THR A 78 -14.54 17.59 -21.95
CA THR A 78 -14.93 16.45 -21.12
C THR A 78 -14.58 16.62 -19.66
N PHE A 79 -13.38 17.10 -19.40
CA PHE A 79 -12.97 17.48 -18.07
C PHE A 79 -13.72 18.74 -17.68
N ASP A 80 -14.34 18.70 -16.52
CA ASP A 80 -15.03 19.86 -15.95
C ASP A 80 -14.00 20.82 -15.30
N ARG A 81 -12.77 20.36 -15.07
CA ARG A 81 -11.61 21.11 -14.54
C ARG A 81 -10.30 20.46 -15.05
N VAL A 82 -9.33 21.26 -15.52
CA VAL A 82 -7.96 20.81 -15.88
C VAL A 82 -6.96 21.83 -15.36
N GLU A 83 -5.97 21.38 -14.59
CA GLU A 83 -5.14 22.22 -13.73
C GLU A 83 -3.67 21.82 -13.76
N LEU A 84 -2.83 22.78 -13.38
CA LEU A 84 -1.44 22.59 -13.03
C LEU A 84 -1.32 22.78 -11.51
N ALA A 85 -0.70 21.83 -10.82
CA ALA A 85 -0.41 21.93 -9.38
C ALA A 85 1.10 21.98 -9.19
N ASN A 86 1.60 23.16 -8.77
CA ASN A 86 3.01 23.52 -8.86
C ASN A 86 3.64 23.57 -7.47
N TYR A 87 4.80 22.94 -7.31
CA TYR A 87 5.56 22.95 -6.05
C TYR A 87 7.00 23.38 -6.30
N THR A 88 7.57 24.14 -5.38
CA THR A 88 9.00 24.47 -5.43
C THR A 88 9.74 23.48 -4.53
N VAL A 89 10.53 22.57 -5.10
CA VAL A 89 11.16 21.43 -4.39
C VAL A 89 12.67 21.41 -4.57
N LEU A 90 13.40 20.72 -3.69
CA LEU A 90 14.86 20.62 -3.74
C LEU A 90 15.31 19.38 -4.53
N LEU A 91 15.77 19.58 -5.77
CA LEU A 91 16.33 18.52 -6.62
C LEU A 91 17.87 18.57 -6.65
N GLN A 92 18.52 17.50 -7.13
CA GLN A 92 19.98 17.45 -7.33
C GLN A 92 20.33 17.11 -8.79
N TYR A 93 21.26 17.82 -9.42
CA TYR A 93 21.71 17.55 -10.79
C TYR A 93 23.22 17.29 -10.85
N PRO A 94 23.74 16.62 -11.90
CA PRO A 94 25.18 16.42 -12.07
C PRO A 94 25.90 17.74 -12.33
N GLY A 95 27.16 17.82 -11.93
CA GLY A 95 28.00 18.98 -12.16
C GLY A 95 28.19 19.30 -13.64
N ASN A 96 28.27 20.60 -13.97
CA ASN A 96 28.35 21.08 -15.35
C ASN A 96 29.69 20.74 -16.05
N SER A 97 29.86 21.12 -17.31
CA SER A 97 31.06 20.83 -18.11
C SER A 97 32.39 21.34 -17.54
N SER A 98 32.37 22.33 -16.63
CA SER A 98 33.55 22.86 -15.93
C SER A 98 33.87 22.06 -14.65
N SER A 99 32.84 21.62 -13.93
CA SER A 99 32.94 20.78 -12.73
C SER A 99 32.17 19.47 -12.90
N PRO A 100 32.51 18.60 -13.87
CA PRO A 100 31.80 17.34 -14.07
C PRO A 100 32.22 16.31 -13.02
N ASN A 101 31.40 15.28 -12.82
CA ASN A 101 31.82 14.08 -12.11
C ASN A 101 32.97 13.39 -12.86
N ARG A 102 33.85 12.71 -12.12
CA ARG A 102 35.00 11.96 -12.67
C ARG A 102 35.21 10.67 -11.88
N LEU A 103 35.50 9.59 -12.61
CA LEU A 103 36.04 8.36 -12.05
C LEU A 103 37.26 7.94 -12.88
N GLU A 104 38.40 7.81 -12.23
CA GLU A 104 39.70 7.56 -12.84
C GLU A 104 40.47 6.48 -12.09
N LEU A 105 41.18 5.64 -12.84
CA LEU A 105 42.23 4.79 -12.29
C LEU A 105 43.57 5.52 -12.46
N ARG A 106 44.34 5.69 -11.38
CA ARG A 106 45.62 6.43 -11.38
C ARG A 106 46.77 5.56 -10.88
N GLU A 107 47.91 5.66 -11.56
CA GLU A 107 49.19 5.09 -11.12
C GLU A 107 49.77 5.89 -9.94
N SER A 108 50.70 5.28 -9.20
CA SER A 108 51.49 5.96 -8.18
C SER A 108 52.26 7.15 -8.78
N GLY A 109 52.02 8.34 -8.22
CA GLY A 109 52.44 9.63 -8.82
C GLY A 109 51.33 10.37 -9.58
N GLY A 110 50.10 9.86 -9.61
CA GLY A 110 48.91 10.58 -10.09
C GLY A 110 48.67 10.53 -11.60
N LYS A 111 49.44 9.74 -12.36
CA LYS A 111 49.24 9.54 -13.80
C LYS A 111 47.94 8.75 -14.04
N VAL A 112 47.01 9.32 -14.80
CA VAL A 112 45.77 8.64 -15.19
C VAL A 112 46.09 7.47 -16.12
N VAL A 113 45.57 6.28 -15.78
CA VAL A 113 45.64 5.04 -16.56
C VAL A 113 44.38 4.86 -17.40
N TYR A 114 43.23 5.21 -16.82
CA TYR A 114 41.91 5.03 -17.40
C TYR A 114 40.90 6.02 -16.80
N THR A 115 39.89 6.40 -17.57
CA THR A 115 38.79 7.30 -17.16
C THR A 115 37.47 6.71 -17.63
N ALA A 116 36.50 6.57 -16.73
CA ALA A 116 35.17 6.05 -17.05
C ALA A 116 34.27 7.10 -17.75
N ALA A 117 33.22 6.65 -18.44
CA ALA A 117 32.30 7.47 -19.24
C ALA A 117 31.32 8.34 -18.42
N THR A 118 31.75 8.82 -17.25
CA THR A 118 31.01 9.63 -16.27
C THR A 118 30.44 10.96 -16.80
N ARG A 119 30.89 11.45 -17.96
CA ARG A 119 30.40 12.71 -18.56
C ARG A 119 29.25 12.53 -19.55
N GLN A 120 29.12 11.36 -20.16
CA GLN A 120 28.08 11.04 -21.14
C GLN A 120 28.10 9.52 -21.40
N GLU A 121 26.94 8.88 -21.42
CA GLU A 121 26.82 7.55 -22.03
C GLU A 121 27.22 7.59 -23.50
N LYS A 122 27.68 6.45 -24.03
CA LYS A 122 28.00 6.36 -25.45
C LYS A 122 26.72 6.14 -26.27
N PRO A 123 26.29 7.10 -27.12
CA PRO A 123 25.14 6.91 -27.97
C PRO A 123 25.42 5.84 -29.05
N LEU A 124 24.46 4.94 -29.22
CA LEU A 124 24.44 3.87 -30.20
C LEU A 124 23.48 4.20 -31.36
N LEU A 125 22.44 4.99 -31.12
CA LEU A 125 21.51 5.52 -32.11
C LEU A 125 21.69 7.04 -32.33
N PRO A 126 21.08 7.63 -33.39
CA PRO A 126 21.21 9.06 -33.66
C PRO A 126 20.51 9.97 -32.64
N GLN A 127 19.32 9.60 -32.16
CA GLN A 127 18.52 10.41 -31.21
C GLN A 127 19.18 10.52 -29.83
N GLU A 128 19.92 9.49 -29.40
CA GLU A 128 20.66 9.45 -28.13
C GLU A 128 21.81 10.49 -28.04
N ARG A 129 22.01 11.28 -29.10
CA ARG A 129 23.03 12.34 -29.19
C ARG A 129 22.52 13.71 -28.79
N ASP A 130 21.29 13.81 -28.29
CA ASP A 130 20.71 15.08 -27.85
C ASP A 130 21.57 15.71 -26.72
N PRO A 131 21.90 17.02 -26.81
CA PRO A 131 22.76 17.69 -25.83
C PRO A 131 22.10 17.91 -24.46
N SER A 132 20.79 17.67 -24.29
CA SER A 132 20.12 17.75 -22.98
C SER A 132 20.17 16.44 -22.17
N VAL A 133 20.68 15.33 -22.74
CA VAL A 133 20.92 14.07 -22.00
C VAL A 133 21.85 14.35 -20.83
N ALA A 134 21.31 14.27 -19.60
CA ALA A 134 22.08 14.49 -18.39
C ALA A 134 23.23 13.45 -18.27
N PRO A 135 24.44 13.85 -17.87
CA PRO A 135 25.52 12.91 -17.51
C PRO A 135 25.03 11.85 -16.51
N PRO A 136 25.50 10.59 -16.60
CA PRO A 136 25.09 9.56 -15.64
C PRO A 136 25.49 9.93 -14.22
N PHE A 137 24.54 9.90 -13.29
CA PHE A 137 24.73 10.25 -11.90
C PHE A 137 23.70 9.56 -11.01
N ASN A 138 23.95 9.55 -9.70
CA ASN A 138 22.91 9.26 -8.71
C ASN A 138 22.52 10.54 -7.97
N ALA A 139 21.22 10.81 -7.88
CA ALA A 139 20.71 12.01 -7.22
C ALA A 139 20.75 11.86 -5.70
N TYR A 140 20.98 12.99 -5.02
CA TYR A 140 21.29 13.09 -3.59
C TYR A 140 22.55 12.32 -3.17
N SER A 141 23.51 12.13 -4.07
CA SER A 141 24.87 11.73 -3.69
C SER A 141 25.52 12.83 -2.86
N GLY A 142 26.36 12.45 -1.90
CA GLY A 142 27.36 13.33 -1.31
C GLY A 142 28.34 13.83 -2.36
N THR A 143 29.02 14.95 -2.07
CA THR A 143 29.89 15.66 -3.01
C THR A 143 31.31 15.76 -2.48
N GLY A 144 32.29 15.82 -3.38
CA GLY A 144 33.71 15.92 -3.05
C GLY A 144 34.56 14.97 -3.88
N ASN A 145 35.85 14.87 -3.54
CA ASN A 145 36.78 13.94 -4.17
C ASN A 145 37.51 13.06 -3.14
N VAL A 146 37.76 11.82 -3.53
CA VAL A 146 38.39 10.78 -2.73
C VAL A 146 39.30 9.91 -3.61
N SER A 147 40.34 9.33 -3.02
CA SER A 147 41.30 8.45 -3.72
C SER A 147 41.66 7.28 -2.81
N GLY A 148 41.57 6.05 -3.31
CA GLY A 148 41.87 4.86 -2.49
C GLY A 148 41.84 3.53 -3.26
N PRO A 149 42.23 2.42 -2.60
CA PRO A 149 42.15 1.07 -3.16
C PRO A 149 40.70 0.59 -3.29
N LEU A 150 40.47 -0.40 -4.15
CA LEU A 150 39.14 -0.97 -4.39
C LEU A 150 38.78 -2.17 -3.51
N VAL A 151 37.49 -2.27 -3.17
CA VAL A 151 36.84 -3.46 -2.60
C VAL A 151 35.49 -3.71 -3.27
N TYR A 152 35.22 -4.95 -3.66
CA TYR A 152 33.93 -5.36 -4.24
C TYR A 152 32.99 -5.89 -3.15
N VAL A 153 31.76 -5.37 -3.13
CA VAL A 153 30.77 -5.62 -2.05
C VAL A 153 29.48 -6.27 -2.60
N ASN A 154 29.60 -7.07 -3.64
CA ASN A 154 28.49 -7.80 -4.27
C ASN A 154 27.30 -6.90 -4.64
N TYR A 155 26.14 -7.03 -3.99
CA TYR A 155 24.98 -6.15 -4.21
C TYR A 155 24.80 -5.08 -3.12
N GLY A 156 25.72 -4.98 -2.14
CA GLY A 156 25.64 -4.01 -1.05
C GLY A 156 24.51 -4.29 -0.06
N ARG A 157 24.16 -5.56 0.15
CA ARG A 157 23.13 -5.99 1.10
C ARG A 157 23.75 -6.27 2.48
N LEU A 158 22.95 -6.32 3.54
CA LEU A 158 23.46 -6.49 4.91
C LEU A 158 24.29 -7.79 5.06
N GLU A 159 23.86 -8.89 4.44
CA GLU A 159 24.59 -10.16 4.44
C GLU A 159 25.90 -10.09 3.64
N ASP A 160 26.00 -9.20 2.65
CA ASP A 160 27.24 -8.98 1.89
C ASP A 160 28.28 -8.26 2.76
N PHE A 161 27.86 -7.23 3.51
CA PHE A 161 28.71 -6.54 4.50
C PHE A 161 29.09 -7.45 5.67
N TYR A 162 28.15 -8.26 6.17
CA TYR A 162 28.39 -9.23 7.23
C TYR A 162 29.46 -10.25 6.83
N TYR A 163 29.42 -10.75 5.59
CA TYR A 163 30.43 -11.67 5.07
C TYR A 163 31.83 -11.05 5.03
N LEU A 164 31.99 -9.81 4.53
CA LEU A 164 33.28 -9.12 4.52
C LEU A 164 33.86 -8.93 5.93
N ASN A 165 33.05 -8.43 6.86
CA ASN A 165 33.49 -8.11 8.21
C ASN A 165 33.76 -9.38 9.04
N THR A 166 32.82 -10.33 9.08
CA THR A 166 32.93 -11.49 10.00
C THR A 166 33.68 -12.68 9.42
N THR A 167 33.61 -12.92 8.11
CA THR A 167 34.18 -14.12 7.48
C THR A 167 35.53 -13.85 6.82
N LEU A 168 35.74 -12.65 6.27
CA LEU A 168 37.02 -12.25 5.67
C LEU A 168 37.86 -11.31 6.55
N ASN A 169 37.28 -10.74 7.62
CA ASN A 169 37.93 -9.76 8.50
C ASN A 169 38.46 -8.53 7.70
N ILE A 170 37.66 -8.07 6.74
CA ILE A 170 37.93 -6.87 5.92
C ILE A 170 37.13 -5.70 6.49
N SER A 171 37.82 -4.63 6.92
CA SER A 171 37.21 -3.32 7.15
C SER A 171 37.26 -2.50 5.85
N LEU A 172 36.29 -1.60 5.68
CA LEU A 172 36.14 -0.78 4.47
C LEU A 172 36.80 0.61 4.63
N ASP A 173 37.38 0.90 5.79
CA ASP A 173 38.06 2.16 6.12
C ASP A 173 39.07 2.56 5.03
N GLY A 174 38.78 3.63 4.28
CA GLY A 174 39.68 4.16 3.26
C GLY A 174 39.59 3.50 1.87
N TYR A 175 38.74 2.48 1.69
CA TYR A 175 38.51 1.86 0.38
C TYR A 175 37.45 2.61 -0.43
N VAL A 176 37.52 2.53 -1.77
CA VAL A 176 36.39 2.83 -2.65
C VAL A 176 35.64 1.52 -2.90
N CYS A 177 34.34 1.50 -2.60
CA CYS A 177 33.51 0.30 -2.77
C CYS A 177 32.95 0.22 -4.19
N ILE A 178 33.00 -0.95 -4.83
CA ILE A 178 32.32 -1.22 -6.10
C ILE A 178 31.21 -2.27 -5.91
N ILE A 179 29.99 -1.94 -6.37
CA ILE A 179 28.74 -2.62 -6.00
C ILE A 179 27.85 -2.81 -7.23
N ARG A 180 27.07 -3.91 -7.28
CA ARG A 180 26.07 -4.17 -8.32
C ARG A 180 24.71 -3.54 -8.02
N TYR A 181 24.06 -3.04 -9.05
CA TYR A 181 22.61 -2.75 -9.05
C TYR A 181 21.77 -4.02 -8.85
N GLY A 182 20.48 -3.85 -8.54
CA GLY A 182 19.51 -4.94 -8.35
C GLY A 182 19.43 -5.51 -6.93
N LYS A 183 18.46 -6.42 -6.73
CA LYS A 183 18.04 -7.11 -5.47
C LYS A 183 17.46 -6.21 -4.36
N ILE A 184 18.05 -5.03 -4.12
CA ILE A 184 17.54 -4.01 -3.19
C ILE A 184 17.61 -2.61 -3.83
N TYR A 185 16.81 -1.67 -3.31
CA TYR A 185 16.84 -0.27 -3.72
C TYR A 185 18.25 0.33 -3.65
N ARG A 186 18.58 1.21 -4.61
CA ARG A 186 19.93 1.75 -4.80
C ARG A 186 20.40 2.66 -3.66
N GLY A 187 19.49 3.41 -3.02
CA GLY A 187 19.81 4.17 -1.80
C GLY A 187 20.23 3.23 -0.67
N ASP A 188 19.44 2.19 -0.41
CA ASP A 188 19.62 1.25 0.71
C ASP A 188 21.04 0.63 0.73
N LYS A 189 21.61 0.32 -0.45
CA LYS A 189 22.99 -0.18 -0.64
C LYS A 189 24.07 0.69 0.01
N VAL A 190 23.81 1.99 0.10
CA VAL A 190 24.73 3.00 0.66
C VAL A 190 24.28 3.35 2.08
N THR A 191 23.03 3.75 2.25
CA THR A 191 22.55 4.46 3.44
C THR A 191 22.07 3.60 4.60
N LEU A 192 21.72 2.32 4.37
CA LEU A 192 21.30 1.43 5.48
C LEU A 192 22.34 1.37 6.60
N ASN A 193 23.61 1.59 6.25
CA ASN A 193 24.72 1.49 7.18
C ASN A 193 25.60 2.76 7.28
N THR A 194 25.42 3.82 6.45
CA THR A 194 26.13 5.10 6.68
C THR A 194 25.79 5.71 8.04
N GLU A 195 24.50 5.95 8.31
CA GLU A 195 24.06 6.66 9.54
C GLU A 195 22.69 6.25 10.09
N ARG A 196 21.88 5.46 9.36
CA ARG A 196 20.47 5.15 9.71
C ARG A 196 20.25 4.43 11.05
N VAL A 197 21.32 3.86 11.65
CA VAL A 197 21.30 3.20 12.98
C VAL A 197 20.88 4.16 14.11
N GLN A 198 20.93 5.48 13.91
CA GLN A 198 20.49 6.47 14.90
C GLN A 198 18.97 6.48 15.18
N ILE A 199 18.14 5.97 14.26
CA ILE A 199 16.66 6.08 14.36
C ILE A 199 16.03 4.89 15.12
N LEU A 200 16.81 3.86 15.42
CA LEU A 200 16.40 2.76 16.31
C LEU A 200 16.73 3.12 17.77
N PRO A 201 15.91 2.71 18.75
CA PRO A 201 15.97 3.25 20.12
C PRO A 201 17.36 3.10 20.75
N SER A 202 17.77 4.15 21.48
CA SER A 202 19.16 4.51 21.82
C SER A 202 20.00 3.53 22.65
N LYS A 203 19.51 2.31 22.89
CA LYS A 203 20.31 1.17 23.35
C LYS A 203 20.95 0.36 22.20
N LEU A 204 20.56 0.59 20.94
CA LEU A 204 21.13 -0.09 19.77
C LEU A 204 22.56 0.37 19.39
N SER A 205 23.22 1.14 20.25
CA SER A 205 24.61 1.59 20.07
C SER A 205 25.67 0.48 20.20
N CYS A 206 25.25 -0.79 20.20
CA CYS A 206 26.00 -1.93 20.76
C CYS A 206 26.52 -2.94 19.73
N LEU A 207 26.39 -2.68 18.42
CA LEU A 207 27.00 -3.52 17.39
C LEU A 207 28.53 -3.60 17.57
N PRO A 208 29.12 -4.80 17.76
CA PRO A 208 30.56 -4.96 17.79
C PRO A 208 31.14 -4.74 16.39
N GLY A 209 31.89 -3.66 16.23
CA GLY A 209 32.44 -3.27 14.92
C GLY A 209 31.47 -2.38 14.13
N ARG A 210 31.52 -1.07 14.41
CA ARG A 210 31.14 -0.06 13.42
C ARG A 210 32.12 -0.18 12.25
N ALA A 211 31.74 -0.87 11.18
CA ALA A 211 32.43 -0.74 9.91
C ALA A 211 32.33 0.73 9.50
N LYS A 212 33.46 1.44 9.48
CA LYS A 212 33.52 2.78 8.92
C LYS A 212 33.43 2.69 7.40
N TRP A 213 32.98 3.78 6.81
CA TRP A 213 32.64 3.83 5.40
C TRP A 213 33.86 3.70 4.51
N GLY A 214 33.65 2.98 3.41
CA GLY A 214 34.41 3.24 2.20
C GLY A 214 34.24 4.72 1.84
N ILE A 215 35.33 5.36 1.44
CA ILE A 215 35.38 6.81 1.22
C ILE A 215 34.54 7.26 0.01
N GLY A 216 34.11 6.33 -0.85
CA GLY A 216 33.13 6.55 -1.89
C GLY A 216 32.61 5.24 -2.49
N VAL A 217 31.57 5.31 -3.31
CA VAL A 217 30.89 4.14 -3.89
C VAL A 217 30.74 4.26 -5.41
N ILE A 218 31.00 3.16 -6.10
CA ILE A 218 30.80 2.96 -7.53
C ILE A 218 29.69 1.92 -7.70
N ILE A 219 28.65 2.23 -8.47
CA ILE A 219 27.55 1.28 -8.73
C ILE A 219 27.52 0.92 -10.22
N TYR A 220 27.32 -0.35 -10.57
CA TYR A 220 27.23 -0.80 -11.97
C TYR A 220 26.18 -1.90 -12.21
N SER A 221 25.65 -1.96 -13.43
CA SER A 221 24.65 -2.95 -13.85
C SER A 221 25.32 -4.20 -14.44
N ASP A 222 25.60 -5.21 -13.61
CA ASP A 222 26.35 -6.40 -14.05
C ASP A 222 25.61 -7.21 -15.12
N PRO A 223 26.31 -7.73 -16.17
CA PRO A 223 25.71 -8.59 -17.17
C PRO A 223 25.03 -9.84 -16.64
N ALA A 224 25.33 -10.31 -15.41
CA ALA A 224 24.60 -11.41 -14.79
C ALA A 224 23.09 -11.11 -14.64
N ASP A 225 22.78 -9.84 -14.45
CA ASP A 225 21.47 -9.31 -14.08
C ASP A 225 20.84 -8.53 -15.25
N TYR A 226 21.63 -7.83 -16.07
CA TYR A 226 21.15 -6.92 -17.13
C TYR A 226 21.57 -7.30 -18.57
N ALA A 227 22.43 -8.30 -18.77
CA ALA A 227 22.82 -8.78 -20.11
C ALA A 227 23.32 -10.26 -20.11
N PRO A 228 22.51 -11.22 -19.61
CA PRO A 228 22.98 -12.56 -19.29
C PRO A 228 23.43 -13.35 -20.53
N ARG A 229 24.54 -14.09 -20.43
CA ARG A 229 25.07 -14.90 -21.54
C ARG A 229 24.07 -15.99 -21.94
N GLY A 230 23.57 -15.89 -23.16
CA GLY A 230 22.53 -16.78 -23.71
C GLY A 230 21.10 -16.21 -23.62
N GLY A 231 20.93 -15.04 -22.99
CA GLY A 231 19.71 -14.24 -23.08
C GLY A 231 19.64 -13.41 -24.38
N PRO A 232 18.76 -12.40 -24.44
CA PRO A 232 18.59 -11.53 -25.60
C PRO A 232 19.87 -10.79 -26.02
N LEU A 233 19.95 -10.42 -27.30
CA LEU A 233 21.02 -9.54 -27.80
C LEU A 233 20.99 -8.18 -27.08
N VAL A 234 22.15 -7.53 -27.01
CA VAL A 234 22.24 -6.17 -26.46
C VAL A 234 21.72 -5.12 -27.44
N PHE A 235 21.19 -4.03 -26.88
CA PHE A 235 20.74 -2.86 -27.61
C PHE A 235 21.82 -2.33 -28.58
N PRO A 236 21.46 -1.86 -29.79
CA PRO A 236 20.10 -1.73 -30.35
C PRO A 236 19.58 -3.01 -31.06
N ASN A 237 20.24 -4.16 -30.90
CA ASN A 237 19.88 -5.40 -31.61
C ASN A 237 18.97 -6.34 -30.79
N GLY A 238 18.58 -5.94 -29.58
CA GLY A 238 17.74 -6.69 -28.64
C GLY A 238 17.61 -5.97 -27.31
N THR A 239 16.86 -6.54 -26.37
CA THR A 239 16.41 -5.89 -25.13
C THR A 239 17.47 -5.77 -24.03
N SER A 240 18.61 -6.47 -24.12
CA SER A 240 19.63 -6.47 -23.06
C SER A 240 20.44 -5.16 -23.01
N LEU A 241 20.90 -4.77 -21.82
CA LEU A 241 21.71 -3.57 -21.63
C LEU A 241 23.03 -3.66 -22.42
N PRO A 242 23.45 -2.62 -23.17
CA PRO A 242 24.74 -2.61 -23.85
C PRO A 242 25.88 -2.21 -22.91
N PRO A 243 27.15 -2.52 -23.24
CA PRO A 243 28.30 -2.26 -22.36
C PRO A 243 28.59 -0.79 -22.07
N SER A 244 27.87 0.14 -22.70
CA SER A 244 27.93 1.58 -22.47
C SER A 244 26.82 2.13 -21.58
N GLY A 245 25.73 1.39 -21.35
CA GLY A 245 24.54 1.90 -20.65
C GLY A 245 24.75 2.03 -19.14
N VAL A 246 24.15 3.05 -18.54
CA VAL A 246 24.28 3.38 -17.12
C VAL A 246 22.93 3.73 -16.50
N GLN A 247 22.51 2.97 -15.48
CA GLN A 247 21.31 3.24 -14.70
C GLN A 247 21.54 4.47 -13.79
N ARG A 248 20.70 5.51 -13.92
CA ARG A 248 20.60 6.65 -12.98
C ARG A 248 19.68 6.32 -11.80
N GLY A 249 19.37 7.30 -10.95
CA GLY A 249 18.37 7.15 -9.89
C GLY A 249 18.72 7.88 -8.60
N SER A 250 17.68 8.25 -7.85
CA SER A 250 17.78 8.78 -6.50
C SER A 250 18.41 7.79 -5.51
N LEU A 251 19.15 8.30 -4.54
CA LEU A 251 19.62 7.60 -3.34
C LEU A 251 18.81 7.96 -2.09
N PHE A 252 17.84 8.87 -2.21
CA PHE A 252 17.06 9.40 -1.09
C PHE A 252 16.25 8.28 -0.41
N GLN A 253 16.20 8.32 0.91
CA GLN A 253 15.67 7.24 1.77
C GLN A 253 14.26 7.50 2.31
N ARG A 254 13.57 8.43 1.67
CA ARG A 254 12.22 8.90 1.96
C ARG A 254 11.60 9.28 0.62
N ASN A 255 10.34 9.68 0.69
CA ASN A 255 9.57 10.21 -0.42
C ASN A 255 9.08 11.63 -0.06
N GLY A 256 8.68 12.42 -1.06
CA GLY A 256 8.35 13.86 -0.91
C GLY A 256 9.58 14.77 -0.97
N ASP A 257 9.37 16.09 -0.96
CA ASP A 257 10.43 17.09 -0.93
C ASP A 257 11.33 16.86 0.29
N PRO A 258 12.67 16.82 0.15
CA PRO A 258 13.56 16.62 1.28
C PRO A 258 13.42 17.68 2.40
N LEU A 259 12.86 18.86 2.11
CA LEU A 259 12.83 20.01 3.03
C LEU A 259 11.48 20.28 3.69
N THR A 260 10.34 19.87 3.12
CA THR A 260 9.01 20.05 3.74
C THR A 260 8.34 18.81 4.37
N PRO A 261 8.92 17.60 4.42
CA PRO A 261 8.17 16.35 4.38
C PRO A 261 7.18 16.19 5.55
N GLY A 262 5.88 16.18 5.24
CA GLY A 262 4.74 16.26 6.15
C GLY A 262 3.84 17.48 5.93
N VAL A 263 4.23 18.44 5.07
CA VAL A 263 3.46 19.58 4.57
C VAL A 263 3.87 19.89 3.12
N PRO A 264 2.95 20.38 2.25
CA PRO A 264 3.25 20.58 0.83
C PRO A 264 4.24 21.72 0.56
N ALA A 265 5.07 21.55 -0.47
CA ALA A 265 6.14 22.42 -0.91
C ALA A 265 5.68 23.71 -1.67
N ILE A 266 4.62 24.34 -1.18
CA ILE A 266 4.04 25.59 -1.71
C ILE A 266 4.77 26.85 -1.18
N PRO A 267 4.56 28.04 -1.79
CA PRO A 267 5.17 29.29 -1.32
C PRO A 267 4.85 29.64 0.13
N GLY A 268 5.84 30.17 0.86
CA GLY A 268 5.72 30.56 2.27
C GLY A 268 5.85 29.43 3.30
N ILE A 269 5.94 28.17 2.88
CA ILE A 269 6.17 27.03 3.78
C ILE A 269 7.63 26.97 4.23
N PHE A 270 7.84 26.68 5.51
CA PHE A 270 9.17 26.53 6.12
C PHE A 270 9.93 25.35 5.52
N ARG A 271 11.17 25.62 5.08
CA ARG A 271 12.12 24.61 4.58
C ARG A 271 13.12 24.25 5.67
N ARG A 272 13.30 22.94 5.87
CA ARG A 272 14.31 22.37 6.77
C ARG A 272 15.72 22.56 6.21
N ASP A 273 16.72 22.32 7.05
CA ASP A 273 18.12 22.35 6.62
C ASP A 273 18.52 20.98 6.05
N TYR A 274 19.05 20.94 4.82
CA TYR A 274 19.39 19.67 4.16
C TYR A 274 20.47 18.87 4.92
N GLU A 275 21.46 19.55 5.49
CA GLU A 275 22.58 18.89 6.16
C GLU A 275 22.14 18.34 7.53
N GLU A 276 21.38 19.11 8.31
CA GLU A 276 20.89 18.69 9.63
C GLU A 276 19.68 17.74 9.57
N ASP A 277 18.73 17.92 8.63
CA ASP A 277 17.49 17.13 8.56
C ASP A 277 17.53 15.96 7.55
N VAL A 278 18.39 15.99 6.53
CA VAL A 278 18.49 14.94 5.51
C VAL A 278 19.77 14.12 5.64
N VAL A 279 20.95 14.76 5.56
CA VAL A 279 22.25 14.06 5.53
C VAL A 279 22.55 13.38 6.86
N LYS A 280 22.71 14.13 7.95
CA LYS A 280 23.11 13.60 9.29
C LYS A 280 22.12 12.63 9.93
N LYS A 281 20.89 12.56 9.39
CA LYS A 281 19.85 11.61 9.82
C LYS A 281 19.85 10.33 8.95
N GLY A 282 20.82 10.19 8.05
CA GLY A 282 21.01 9.03 7.19
C GLY A 282 19.98 8.90 6.08
N TYR A 283 19.35 10.02 5.64
CA TYR A 283 18.35 9.98 4.57
C TYR A 283 18.93 10.24 3.17
N ALA A 284 20.14 10.81 3.09
CA ALA A 284 20.98 10.84 1.90
C ALA A 284 22.43 10.52 2.31
N PRO A 285 23.25 9.90 1.44
CA PRO A 285 24.63 9.57 1.78
C PRO A 285 25.53 10.80 1.82
N SER A 286 26.34 10.91 2.87
CA SER A 286 27.39 11.93 3.04
C SER A 286 28.64 11.69 2.18
N ILE A 287 28.78 10.51 1.57
CA ILE A 287 29.93 10.11 0.73
C ILE A 287 29.62 10.21 -0.78
N PRO A 288 30.63 10.44 -1.65
CA PRO A 288 30.48 10.39 -3.10
C PRO A 288 29.99 9.03 -3.63
N VAL A 289 28.96 9.04 -4.49
CA VAL A 289 28.40 7.89 -5.18
C VAL A 289 28.25 8.17 -6.67
N GLN A 290 28.77 7.28 -7.52
CA GLN A 290 28.71 7.44 -8.98
C GLN A 290 28.32 6.11 -9.67
N PRO A 291 27.30 6.11 -10.55
CA PRO A 291 27.00 4.95 -11.38
C PRO A 291 27.89 4.93 -12.62
N ILE A 292 28.28 3.74 -13.08
CA ILE A 292 29.08 3.53 -14.29
C ILE A 292 28.57 2.38 -15.15
N SER A 293 29.04 2.33 -16.39
CA SER A 293 28.72 1.25 -17.32
C SER A 293 29.43 -0.05 -16.92
N TYR A 294 28.86 -1.19 -17.30
CA TYR A 294 29.55 -2.46 -17.05
C TYR A 294 30.78 -2.68 -17.95
N GLY A 295 30.90 -1.93 -19.05
CA GLY A 295 32.15 -1.85 -19.82
C GLY A 295 33.25 -1.19 -18.99
N ASP A 296 32.96 -0.05 -18.37
CA ASP A 296 33.91 0.67 -17.52
C ASP A 296 34.26 -0.13 -16.26
N ALA A 297 33.28 -0.79 -15.65
CA ALA A 297 33.45 -1.61 -14.45
C ALA A 297 34.52 -2.70 -14.61
N ILE A 298 34.73 -3.23 -15.82
CA ILE A 298 35.81 -4.21 -16.12
C ILE A 298 37.19 -3.64 -15.76
N HIS A 299 37.45 -2.35 -15.97
CA HIS A 299 38.76 -1.74 -15.72
C HIS A 299 39.08 -1.64 -14.22
N PHE A 300 38.07 -1.37 -13.39
CA PHE A 300 38.18 -1.30 -11.93
C PHE A 300 38.17 -2.70 -11.30
N MET A 301 37.29 -3.60 -11.73
CA MET A 301 37.24 -4.97 -11.22
C MET A 301 38.52 -5.77 -11.52
N ASN A 302 39.25 -5.46 -12.60
CA ASN A 302 40.57 -6.05 -12.87
C ASN A 302 41.69 -5.59 -11.91
N GLN A 303 41.47 -4.61 -11.03
CA GLN A 303 42.43 -4.23 -9.97
C GLN A 303 42.36 -5.16 -8.75
N LEU A 304 41.27 -5.92 -8.64
CA LEU A 304 41.01 -6.86 -7.55
C LEU A 304 41.70 -8.20 -7.86
N THR A 305 42.51 -8.71 -6.93
CA THR A 305 43.30 -9.93 -7.12
C THR A 305 43.38 -10.82 -5.87
N GLU A 306 42.96 -10.32 -4.71
CA GLU A 306 42.92 -11.07 -3.46
C GLU A 306 41.49 -11.51 -3.13
N TYR A 307 41.35 -12.63 -2.41
CA TYR A 307 40.09 -13.26 -2.01
C TYR A 307 39.13 -13.50 -3.20
N ARG A 308 39.21 -14.69 -3.82
CA ARG A 308 38.27 -15.11 -4.87
C ARG A 308 36.82 -15.04 -4.36
N ALA A 309 35.94 -14.43 -5.14
CA ALA A 309 34.54 -14.28 -4.80
C ALA A 309 33.81 -15.64 -4.63
N PRO A 310 32.98 -15.83 -3.59
CA PRO A 310 32.28 -17.09 -3.31
C PRO A 310 31.13 -17.35 -4.30
N VAL A 311 31.30 -18.35 -5.16
CA VAL A 311 30.29 -18.79 -6.13
C VAL A 311 28.99 -19.23 -5.44
N ASN A 312 29.10 -19.93 -4.31
CA ASN A 312 27.97 -20.45 -3.54
C ASN A 312 27.15 -19.38 -2.81
N LEU A 313 27.62 -18.13 -2.74
CA LEU A 313 26.88 -16.99 -2.19
C LEU A 313 26.39 -16.03 -3.29
N ASN A 314 26.46 -16.43 -4.57
CA ASN A 314 26.10 -15.64 -5.74
C ASN A 314 26.90 -14.31 -5.89
N TRP A 315 28.15 -14.27 -5.41
CA TRP A 315 29.02 -13.10 -5.54
C TRP A 315 29.62 -12.93 -6.94
N THR A 316 29.62 -13.97 -7.78
CA THR A 316 30.16 -13.92 -9.14
C THR A 316 29.10 -13.44 -10.13
N GLY A 317 29.36 -12.31 -10.80
CA GLY A 317 28.56 -11.84 -11.93
C GLY A 317 29.03 -12.44 -13.28
N GLN A 318 28.74 -11.75 -14.39
CA GLN A 318 29.07 -12.20 -15.75
C GLN A 318 29.93 -11.22 -16.58
N LEU A 319 30.56 -10.21 -15.98
CA LEU A 319 31.62 -9.41 -16.61
C LEU A 319 32.69 -10.30 -17.29
N ASN A 320 33.35 -9.75 -18.31
CA ASN A 320 34.41 -10.43 -19.05
C ASN A 320 35.75 -10.42 -18.30
N LEU A 321 35.77 -11.05 -17.12
CA LEU A 321 36.91 -11.17 -16.22
C LEU A 321 37.46 -12.61 -16.19
N SER A 322 38.74 -12.77 -15.87
CA SER A 322 39.34 -14.09 -15.63
C SER A 322 38.82 -14.73 -14.33
N CYS A 323 38.51 -13.92 -13.32
CA CYS A 323 37.76 -14.27 -12.14
C CYS A 323 37.20 -13.01 -11.45
N TYR A 324 36.23 -13.18 -10.56
CA TYR A 324 35.86 -12.15 -9.59
C TYR A 324 36.71 -12.31 -8.32
N TYR A 325 37.32 -11.23 -7.89
CA TYR A 325 38.04 -11.09 -6.63
C TYR A 325 37.37 -10.01 -5.78
N ILE A 326 37.62 -10.01 -4.48
CA ILE A 326 36.96 -9.11 -3.53
C ILE A 326 37.83 -7.89 -3.22
N LEU A 327 39.15 -8.06 -3.12
CA LEU A 327 40.05 -7.02 -2.61
C LEU A 327 41.23 -6.76 -3.56
N GLN A 328 41.61 -5.48 -3.66
CA GLN A 328 42.86 -5.06 -4.31
C GLN A 328 44.07 -5.54 -3.47
N SER A 329 45.08 -6.13 -4.11
CA SER A 329 46.31 -6.52 -3.41
C SER A 329 47.06 -5.30 -2.87
N PRO A 330 47.62 -5.34 -1.65
CA PRO A 330 48.49 -4.27 -1.12
C PRO A 330 49.72 -3.96 -2.00
N ASN A 331 50.07 -4.85 -2.93
CA ASN A 331 51.14 -4.64 -3.91
C ASN A 331 50.70 -3.84 -5.16
N ASN A 332 49.40 -3.67 -5.38
CA ASN A 332 48.87 -2.86 -6.48
C ASN A 332 48.80 -1.39 -6.03
N THR A 333 49.75 -0.57 -6.49
CA THR A 333 49.84 0.86 -6.14
C THR A 333 48.93 1.77 -6.96
N ASN A 334 47.95 1.22 -7.69
CA ASN A 334 46.97 2.03 -8.39
C ASN A 334 45.89 2.52 -7.42
N GLU A 335 45.50 3.78 -7.52
CA GLU A 335 44.37 4.34 -6.77
C GLU A 335 43.16 4.53 -7.69
N THR A 336 41.97 4.30 -7.15
CA THR A 336 40.73 4.75 -7.78
C THR A 336 40.37 6.12 -7.23
N TYR A 337 40.40 7.13 -8.10
CA TYR A 337 40.00 8.49 -7.82
C TYR A 337 38.56 8.69 -8.25
N LEU A 338 37.70 9.03 -7.29
CA LEU A 338 36.29 9.36 -7.50
C LEU A 338 36.04 10.81 -7.09
N GLU A 339 35.38 11.56 -7.96
CA GLU A 339 34.99 12.95 -7.72
C GLU A 339 33.54 13.15 -8.18
N VAL A 340 32.67 13.58 -7.25
CA VAL A 340 31.26 13.87 -7.50
C VAL A 340 31.01 15.34 -7.21
N ASN A 341 30.54 16.06 -8.22
CA ASN A 341 30.32 17.50 -8.27
C ASN A 341 28.83 17.83 -8.52
N ASN A 342 27.92 16.93 -8.13
CA ASN A 342 26.49 17.19 -8.17
C ASN A 342 26.15 18.46 -7.36
N TYR A 343 25.06 19.15 -7.72
CA TYR A 343 24.60 20.34 -7.00
C TYR A 343 23.11 20.28 -6.68
N LEU A 344 22.75 20.73 -5.49
CA LEU A 344 21.36 20.88 -5.06
C LEU A 344 20.81 22.23 -5.56
N VAL A 345 19.55 22.25 -5.98
CA VAL A 345 18.89 23.47 -6.47
C VAL A 345 17.38 23.37 -6.28
N HIS A 346 16.74 24.49 -5.96
CA HIS A 346 15.29 24.57 -5.95
C HIS A 346 14.75 24.62 -7.39
N ARG A 347 13.71 23.84 -7.65
CA ARG A 347 13.00 23.76 -8.94
C ARG A 347 11.51 23.83 -8.74
N ASN A 348 10.81 24.35 -9.74
CA ASN A 348 9.36 24.20 -9.81
C ASN A 348 9.06 22.91 -10.56
N ILE A 349 8.30 22.03 -9.90
CA ILE A 349 7.69 20.84 -10.49
C ILE A 349 6.20 21.08 -10.74
N THR A 350 5.62 20.44 -11.74
CA THR A 350 4.29 20.75 -12.30
C THR A 350 3.46 19.49 -12.55
N ASN A 351 2.68 19.07 -11.56
CA ASN A 351 1.69 18.01 -11.76
C ASN A 351 0.54 18.51 -12.65
N VAL A 352 -0.01 17.64 -13.49
CA VAL A 352 -1.22 17.93 -14.29
C VAL A 352 -2.40 17.13 -13.76
N ILE A 353 -3.49 17.80 -13.39
CA ILE A 353 -4.69 17.16 -12.82
C ILE A 353 -5.91 17.47 -13.68
N ALA A 354 -6.64 16.44 -14.15
CA ALA A 354 -7.88 16.58 -14.90
C ALA A 354 -9.04 15.85 -14.22
N THR A 355 -10.17 16.55 -14.05
CA THR A 355 -11.33 16.08 -13.28
C THR A 355 -12.58 15.93 -14.15
N VAL A 356 -13.25 14.78 -14.05
CA VAL A 356 -14.63 14.56 -14.56
C VAL A 356 -15.56 14.35 -13.38
N TYR A 357 -16.43 15.31 -13.07
CA TYR A 357 -17.29 15.22 -11.88
C TYR A 357 -18.35 14.11 -12.01
N GLY A 358 -18.52 13.37 -10.91
CA GLY A 358 -19.56 12.36 -10.73
C GLY A 358 -20.96 12.95 -10.80
N SER A 359 -21.90 12.17 -11.33
CA SER A 359 -23.31 12.56 -11.46
C SER A 359 -24.18 12.17 -10.25
N VAL A 360 -23.65 11.36 -9.33
CA VAL A 360 -24.36 10.86 -8.13
C VAL A 360 -23.55 11.13 -6.87
N GLU A 361 -22.25 10.81 -6.90
CA GLU A 361 -21.31 11.02 -5.80
C GLU A 361 -20.11 11.87 -6.28
N PRO A 362 -20.31 13.18 -6.56
CA PRO A 362 -19.23 14.06 -6.99
C PRO A 362 -18.11 14.21 -5.94
N ASP A 363 -18.41 13.85 -4.68
CA ASP A 363 -17.51 13.83 -3.53
C ASP A 363 -16.80 12.49 -3.31
N ARG A 364 -16.86 11.56 -4.27
CA ARG A 364 -16.15 10.27 -4.23
C ARG A 364 -15.20 10.18 -5.42
N TYR A 365 -13.92 9.89 -5.18
CA TYR A 365 -12.85 10.06 -6.16
C TYR A 365 -12.23 8.72 -6.57
N VAL A 366 -12.26 8.39 -7.85
CA VAL A 366 -11.45 7.33 -8.45
C VAL A 366 -10.29 8.01 -9.19
N LEU A 367 -9.07 7.82 -8.70
CA LEU A 367 -7.88 8.44 -9.27
C LEU A 367 -7.15 7.44 -10.17
N LEU A 368 -6.70 7.89 -11.33
CA LEU A 368 -5.74 7.20 -12.19
C LEU A 368 -4.48 8.06 -12.22
N GLY A 369 -3.32 7.46 -11.95
CA GLY A 369 -2.05 8.19 -11.88
C GLY A 369 -0.85 7.45 -12.46
N ASN A 370 0.14 8.25 -12.82
CA ASN A 370 1.35 7.92 -13.58
C ASN A 370 2.24 9.18 -13.53
N HIS A 371 3.57 9.06 -13.37
CA HIS A 371 4.45 10.22 -13.52
C HIS A 371 4.77 10.50 -15.00
N HIS A 372 5.39 11.63 -15.30
CA HIS A 372 5.87 11.96 -16.65
C HIS A 372 7.37 12.28 -16.73
N ASP A 373 7.98 12.71 -15.62
CA ASP A 373 9.41 12.98 -15.56
C ASP A 373 10.25 11.70 -15.74
N ALA A 374 11.38 11.81 -16.43
CA ALA A 374 12.27 10.68 -16.71
C ALA A 374 13.74 11.08 -16.65
N TRP A 375 14.64 10.21 -16.15
CA TRP A 375 16.08 10.49 -16.20
C TRP A 375 16.66 10.79 -17.59
N THR A 376 16.05 10.22 -18.64
CA THR A 376 16.46 10.37 -20.05
C THR A 376 15.23 10.64 -20.93
N PHE A 377 14.97 9.84 -21.97
CA PHE A 377 13.77 9.94 -22.81
C PHE A 377 12.58 9.19 -22.19
N GLY A 378 12.84 8.12 -21.43
CA GLY A 378 11.86 7.45 -20.59
C GLY A 378 10.68 6.83 -21.34
N ALA A 379 10.94 6.08 -22.41
CA ALA A 379 9.89 5.55 -23.28
C ALA A 379 9.18 4.33 -22.70
N VAL A 380 9.91 3.50 -21.97
CA VAL A 380 9.33 2.54 -21.03
C VAL A 380 8.81 3.31 -19.81
N ASP A 381 9.65 4.20 -19.27
CA ASP A 381 9.60 4.65 -17.89
C ASP A 381 9.68 6.18 -17.79
N PRO A 382 8.56 6.89 -17.56
CA PRO A 382 7.18 6.39 -17.35
C PRO A 382 6.30 6.36 -18.62
N ASN A 383 6.81 6.76 -19.79
CA ASN A 383 5.94 7.25 -20.86
C ASN A 383 5.12 6.16 -21.58
N SER A 384 5.40 4.88 -21.33
CA SER A 384 4.49 3.79 -21.73
C SER A 384 3.15 3.87 -20.98
N GLY A 385 3.16 4.21 -19.69
CA GLY A 385 1.96 4.51 -18.90
C GLY A 385 1.36 5.87 -19.22
N THR A 386 2.19 6.90 -19.44
CA THR A 386 1.71 8.24 -19.77
C THR A 386 0.94 8.24 -21.10
N ALA A 387 1.43 7.54 -22.12
CA ALA A 387 0.71 7.35 -23.37
C ALA A 387 -0.65 6.65 -23.18
N VAL A 388 -0.71 5.65 -22.29
CA VAL A 388 -1.97 4.96 -21.95
C VAL A 388 -2.93 5.87 -21.17
N LEU A 389 -2.44 6.67 -20.22
CA LEU A 389 -3.25 7.65 -19.47
C LEU A 389 -3.84 8.72 -20.41
N MET A 390 -3.05 9.20 -21.37
CA MET A 390 -3.51 10.16 -22.39
C MET A 390 -4.56 9.57 -23.33
N GLU A 391 -4.46 8.28 -23.67
CA GLU A 391 -5.45 7.59 -24.49
C GLU A 391 -6.74 7.27 -23.70
N LEU A 392 -6.63 6.95 -22.40
CA LEU A 392 -7.78 6.86 -21.51
C LEU A 392 -8.49 8.22 -21.34
N ALA A 393 -7.74 9.32 -21.24
CA ALA A 393 -8.28 10.68 -21.27
C ALA A 393 -9.09 10.96 -22.54
N ARG A 394 -8.58 10.50 -23.70
CA ARG A 394 -9.25 10.65 -25.00
C ARG A 394 -10.50 9.76 -25.11
N ALA A 395 -10.43 8.51 -24.65
CA ALA A 395 -11.56 7.57 -24.66
C ALA A 395 -12.70 8.00 -23.71
N LEU A 396 -12.36 8.53 -22.53
CA LEU A 396 -13.31 9.22 -21.64
C LEU A 396 -13.95 10.44 -22.32
N SER A 397 -13.19 11.13 -23.19
CA SER A 397 -13.73 12.25 -23.96
C SER A 397 -14.73 11.83 -25.03
N ASP A 398 -14.45 10.75 -25.75
CA ASP A 398 -15.40 10.18 -26.71
C ASP A 398 -16.68 9.68 -26.00
N LEU A 399 -16.60 9.17 -24.77
CA LEU A 399 -17.79 8.83 -23.96
C LEU A 399 -18.65 10.06 -23.65
N ARG A 400 -18.04 11.14 -23.14
CA ARG A 400 -18.76 12.35 -22.73
C ARG A 400 -19.41 13.07 -23.91
N SER A 401 -18.90 12.90 -25.13
CA SER A 401 -19.56 13.34 -26.37
C SER A 401 -20.95 12.71 -26.62
N LYS A 402 -21.32 11.68 -25.85
CA LYS A 402 -22.58 10.91 -25.94
C LYS A 402 -23.46 11.07 -24.69
N ASP A 403 -23.34 12.20 -24.01
CA ASP A 403 -24.06 12.53 -22.76
C ASP A 403 -23.91 11.45 -21.68
N TRP A 404 -22.66 11.01 -21.47
CA TRP A 404 -22.27 10.14 -20.35
C TRP A 404 -21.48 10.92 -19.29
N ARG A 405 -21.78 10.64 -18.02
CA ARG A 405 -20.95 10.98 -16.85
C ARG A 405 -20.76 9.71 -16.02
N PRO A 406 -19.64 9.58 -15.28
CA PRO A 406 -19.52 8.58 -14.23
C PRO A 406 -20.49 8.86 -13.07
N GLY A 407 -20.70 7.88 -12.19
CA GLY A 407 -21.45 8.06 -10.95
C GLY A 407 -20.62 8.83 -9.91
N ARG A 408 -19.36 8.40 -9.74
CA ARG A 408 -18.33 9.04 -8.90
C ARG A 408 -17.43 9.94 -9.74
N THR A 409 -16.71 10.86 -9.11
CA THR A 409 -15.73 11.71 -9.82
C THR A 409 -14.49 10.89 -10.22
N ILE A 410 -14.02 11.08 -11.45
CA ILE A 410 -12.75 10.53 -11.94
C ILE A 410 -11.72 11.65 -11.96
N LEU A 411 -10.52 11.39 -11.44
CA LEU A 411 -9.34 12.24 -11.62
C LEU A 411 -8.31 11.48 -12.45
N LEU A 412 -7.72 12.15 -13.43
CA LEU A 412 -6.48 11.73 -14.09
C LEU A 412 -5.37 12.63 -13.57
N CYS A 413 -4.26 12.01 -13.15
CA CYS A 413 -3.14 12.70 -12.52
C CYS A 413 -1.86 12.34 -13.27
N SER A 414 -1.11 13.34 -13.71
CA SER A 414 0.25 13.19 -14.20
C SER A 414 1.19 13.85 -13.21
N TRP A 415 2.10 13.07 -12.62
CA TRP A 415 2.99 13.51 -11.55
C TRP A 415 4.38 13.90 -12.10
N ASP A 416 5.08 14.80 -11.40
CA ASP A 416 6.45 15.25 -11.70
C ASP A 416 7.37 14.91 -10.50
N ALA A 417 8.66 14.76 -10.75
CA ALA A 417 9.70 14.37 -9.81
C ALA A 417 9.43 13.05 -9.05
N GLU A 418 8.83 12.04 -9.69
CA GLU A 418 8.83 10.67 -9.15
C GLU A 418 10.26 10.19 -8.95
N GLU A 419 11.09 10.35 -9.98
CA GLU A 419 12.42 9.75 -10.10
C GLU A 419 13.37 10.16 -8.96
N TYR A 420 13.09 11.31 -8.36
CA TYR A 420 13.80 11.88 -7.22
C TYR A 420 13.33 11.34 -5.86
N GLY A 421 12.08 10.89 -5.74
CA GLY A 421 11.49 10.34 -4.53
C GLY A 421 9.98 10.55 -4.42
N LEU A 422 9.20 10.19 -5.45
CA LEU A 422 7.74 10.30 -5.50
C LEU A 422 7.21 11.73 -5.23
N ILE A 423 7.98 12.76 -5.59
CA ILE A 423 7.83 14.08 -4.97
C ILE A 423 6.49 14.70 -5.35
N GLY A 424 6.13 14.77 -6.63
CA GLY A 424 4.88 15.38 -7.09
C GLY A 424 3.62 14.77 -6.46
N SER A 425 3.54 13.43 -6.33
CA SER A 425 2.39 12.79 -5.67
C SER A 425 2.40 12.99 -4.15
N TYR A 426 3.56 13.00 -3.50
CA TYR A 426 3.65 13.33 -2.07
C TYR A 426 3.19 14.77 -1.79
N GLU A 427 3.73 15.77 -2.49
CA GLU A 427 3.35 17.16 -2.24
C GLU A 427 1.84 17.40 -2.49
N TRP A 428 1.28 16.81 -3.55
CA TRP A 428 -0.15 16.94 -3.85
C TRP A 428 -1.04 16.20 -2.85
N THR A 429 -0.64 15.01 -2.39
CA THR A 429 -1.41 14.29 -1.37
C THR A 429 -1.28 14.91 0.03
N GLU A 430 -0.16 15.55 0.35
CA GLU A 430 0.01 16.32 1.59
C GLU A 430 -0.83 17.61 1.58
N GLU A 431 -0.95 18.31 0.44
CA GLU A 431 -1.89 19.42 0.27
C GLU A 431 -3.36 18.97 0.40
N HIS A 432 -3.73 17.89 -0.28
CA HIS A 432 -5.12 17.42 -0.39
C HIS A 432 -5.52 16.40 0.70
N ALA A 433 -4.64 16.11 1.67
CA ALA A 433 -4.73 15.07 2.68
C ALA A 433 -6.12 14.91 3.33
N LYS A 434 -6.70 16.02 3.80
CA LYS A 434 -8.01 16.05 4.48
C LYS A 434 -9.17 15.64 3.58
N ILE A 435 -9.06 15.92 2.28
CA ILE A 435 -10.08 15.59 1.29
C ILE A 435 -9.90 14.14 0.85
N LEU A 436 -8.67 13.74 0.50
CA LEU A 436 -8.36 12.38 0.04
C LEU A 436 -8.67 11.31 1.09
N GLY A 437 -8.32 11.56 2.36
CA GLY A 437 -8.62 10.64 3.46
C GLY A 437 -10.11 10.30 3.59
N ALA A 438 -10.99 11.29 3.33
CA ALA A 438 -12.45 11.12 3.41
C ALA A 438 -13.12 10.68 2.10
N ASN A 439 -12.54 11.00 0.94
CA ASN A 439 -13.23 10.95 -0.36
C ASN A 439 -12.60 10.02 -1.41
N ALA A 440 -11.33 9.62 -1.27
CA ALA A 440 -10.67 8.74 -2.24
C ALA A 440 -11.19 7.30 -2.15
N VAL A 441 -11.81 6.82 -3.22
CA VAL A 441 -12.28 5.44 -3.36
C VAL A 441 -11.10 4.51 -3.60
N ALA A 442 -10.28 4.85 -4.59
CA ALA A 442 -9.04 4.17 -4.93
C ALA A 442 -8.09 5.08 -5.70
N TYR A 443 -6.80 4.74 -5.66
CA TYR A 443 -5.79 5.24 -6.59
C TYR A 443 -5.27 4.08 -7.44
N LEU A 444 -5.35 4.23 -8.77
CA LEU A 444 -4.98 3.19 -9.73
C LEU A 444 -3.74 3.65 -10.50
N ASN A 445 -2.60 3.07 -10.17
CA ASN A 445 -1.31 3.35 -10.78
C ASN A 445 -1.11 2.51 -12.05
N VAL A 446 -0.59 3.15 -13.09
CA VAL A 446 0.17 2.48 -14.16
C VAL A 446 1.36 3.38 -14.45
N ASP A 447 2.48 3.03 -13.83
CA ASP A 447 3.80 3.63 -14.00
C ASP A 447 4.34 3.23 -15.39
N VAL A 448 5.36 2.39 -15.46
CA VAL A 448 5.67 1.57 -16.63
C VAL A 448 4.47 0.68 -16.96
N ALA A 449 3.81 0.92 -18.10
CA ALA A 449 2.81 0.00 -18.62
C ALA A 449 3.46 -1.30 -19.12
N ILE A 450 4.63 -1.23 -19.76
CA ILE A 450 5.29 -2.35 -20.46
C ILE A 450 6.78 -2.42 -20.10
N ASP A 451 7.14 -3.15 -19.03
CA ASP A 451 8.55 -3.54 -18.81
C ASP A 451 8.91 -4.81 -19.63
N GLY A 452 7.90 -5.55 -20.09
CA GLY A 452 8.06 -6.56 -21.14
C GLY A 452 6.75 -7.23 -21.53
N ILE A 453 6.83 -8.22 -22.42
CA ILE A 453 5.65 -8.90 -22.99
C ILE A 453 5.49 -10.36 -22.53
N TYR A 454 6.11 -10.74 -21.41
CA TYR A 454 6.10 -12.13 -20.93
C TYR A 454 4.76 -12.51 -20.28
N SER A 455 4.27 -11.71 -19.34
CA SER A 455 2.96 -11.90 -18.73
C SER A 455 2.42 -10.62 -18.11
N PHE A 456 1.10 -10.47 -18.04
CA PHE A 456 0.45 -9.42 -17.26
C PHE A 456 0.74 -9.58 -15.75
N ASN A 457 0.77 -8.47 -15.02
CA ASN A 457 0.90 -8.43 -13.57
C ASN A 457 0.00 -7.34 -12.97
N ALA A 458 -0.47 -7.57 -11.75
CA ALA A 458 -0.98 -6.52 -10.88
C ALA A 458 -0.56 -6.76 -9.43
N ALA A 459 -0.11 -5.71 -8.75
CA ALA A 459 0.05 -5.66 -7.30
C ALA A 459 -1.07 -4.78 -6.72
N ALA A 460 -1.68 -5.15 -5.59
CA ALA A 460 -2.81 -4.40 -5.05
C ALA A 460 -3.07 -4.61 -3.56
N THR A 461 -3.76 -3.64 -2.96
CA THR A 461 -4.54 -3.86 -1.73
C THR A 461 -5.68 -4.85 -1.99
N PRO A 462 -6.04 -5.73 -1.03
CA PRO A 462 -6.95 -6.87 -1.29
C PRO A 462 -8.30 -6.50 -1.91
N LEU A 463 -8.86 -5.33 -1.57
CA LEU A 463 -10.18 -4.90 -2.06
C LEU A 463 -10.24 -4.71 -3.59
N LEU A 464 -9.10 -4.52 -4.27
CA LEU A 464 -9.02 -4.38 -5.74
C LEU A 464 -8.82 -5.70 -6.49
N ILE A 465 -8.69 -6.84 -5.80
CA ILE A 465 -8.47 -8.15 -6.43
C ILE A 465 -9.64 -8.52 -7.37
N GLN A 466 -10.90 -8.52 -6.90
CA GLN A 466 -12.05 -8.85 -7.77
C GLN A 466 -12.28 -7.86 -8.94
N PRO A 467 -12.12 -6.53 -8.77
CA PRO A 467 -12.10 -5.58 -9.88
C PRO A 467 -11.07 -5.91 -10.96
N ILE A 468 -9.82 -6.19 -10.58
CA ILE A 468 -8.74 -6.51 -11.52
C ILE A 468 -8.99 -7.87 -12.20
N TYR A 469 -9.46 -8.88 -11.46
CA TYR A 469 -9.87 -10.17 -12.05
C TYR A 469 -11.02 -10.01 -13.06
N THR A 470 -11.98 -9.14 -12.80
CA THR A 470 -13.13 -8.93 -13.70
C THR A 470 -12.71 -8.15 -14.96
N ALA A 471 -11.80 -7.18 -14.81
CA ALA A 471 -11.21 -6.47 -15.93
C ALA A 471 -10.38 -7.41 -16.84
N THR A 472 -9.48 -8.21 -16.26
CA THR A 472 -8.60 -9.14 -16.99
C THR A 472 -9.37 -10.30 -17.63
N LYS A 473 -10.37 -10.89 -16.97
CA LYS A 473 -11.28 -11.93 -17.52
C LYS A 473 -12.12 -11.47 -18.71
N THR A 474 -12.18 -10.17 -18.97
CA THR A 474 -12.92 -9.60 -20.10
C THR A 474 -12.03 -8.91 -21.13
N THR A 475 -10.70 -8.86 -20.91
CA THR A 475 -9.73 -8.27 -21.86
C THR A 475 -9.11 -9.40 -22.67
N LYS A 476 -9.18 -9.31 -24.00
CA LYS A 476 -8.53 -10.26 -24.92
C LYS A 476 -7.01 -10.26 -24.68
N CYS A 477 -6.40 -11.44 -24.61
CA CYS A 477 -4.95 -11.53 -24.48
C CYS A 477 -4.25 -11.08 -25.78
N PRO A 478 -3.19 -10.26 -25.71
CA PRO A 478 -2.30 -10.01 -26.85
C PRO A 478 -1.42 -11.25 -27.15
N ASN A 479 -1.02 -12.00 -26.11
CA ASN A 479 -0.20 -13.19 -26.24
C ASN A 479 -0.96 -14.38 -26.82
N LYS A 480 -0.32 -15.09 -27.77
CA LYS A 480 -0.94 -16.18 -28.54
C LYS A 480 -1.09 -17.45 -27.71
N GLY A 481 -2.30 -18.00 -27.68
CA GLY A 481 -2.64 -19.25 -26.99
C GLY A 481 -3.63 -19.06 -25.84
N PHE A 482 -3.80 -17.82 -25.36
CA PHE A 482 -4.73 -17.45 -24.30
C PHE A 482 -5.93 -16.68 -24.87
N ALA A 483 -7.12 -16.86 -24.29
CA ALA A 483 -8.30 -16.10 -24.71
C ALA A 483 -8.33 -14.72 -24.06
N THR A 484 -8.08 -14.67 -22.75
CA THR A 484 -8.11 -13.46 -21.93
C THR A 484 -6.79 -13.22 -21.20
N VAL A 485 -6.55 -11.98 -20.78
CA VAL A 485 -5.37 -11.61 -19.97
C VAL A 485 -5.34 -12.40 -18.65
N TYR A 486 -6.50 -12.74 -18.09
CA TYR A 486 -6.59 -13.57 -16.89
C TYR A 486 -6.08 -15.01 -17.12
N ASP A 487 -6.35 -15.61 -18.28
CA ASP A 487 -5.92 -16.99 -18.58
C ASP A 487 -4.40 -17.09 -18.72
N GLU A 488 -3.77 -16.03 -19.25
CA GLU A 488 -2.32 -15.91 -19.39
C GLU A 488 -1.64 -15.66 -18.04
N TRP A 489 -2.14 -14.68 -17.28
CA TRP A 489 -1.64 -14.35 -15.95
C TRP A 489 -1.77 -15.53 -14.97
N LEU A 490 -2.89 -16.28 -15.01
CA LEU A 490 -3.08 -17.51 -14.25
C LEU A 490 -2.10 -18.62 -14.66
N HIS A 491 -1.67 -18.67 -15.92
CA HIS A 491 -0.74 -19.69 -16.41
C HIS A 491 0.69 -19.44 -15.94
N TYR A 492 1.17 -18.19 -16.00
CA TYR A 492 2.55 -17.85 -15.63
C TYR A 492 2.74 -17.50 -14.16
N GLN A 493 1.71 -16.95 -13.49
CA GLN A 493 1.76 -16.52 -12.09
C GLN A 493 0.55 -17.07 -11.30
N PRO A 494 0.35 -18.40 -11.22
CA PRO A 494 -0.70 -18.99 -10.39
C PRO A 494 -0.41 -18.79 -8.89
N ASN A 495 -1.43 -18.43 -8.12
CA ASN A 495 -1.35 -18.41 -6.67
C ASN A 495 -1.25 -19.87 -6.14
N PRO A 496 -0.28 -20.21 -5.27
CA PRO A 496 -0.16 -21.57 -4.75
C PRO A 496 -1.28 -21.97 -3.77
N THR A 497 -2.07 -21.01 -3.25
CA THR A 497 -3.12 -21.25 -2.24
C THR A 497 -4.54 -21.27 -2.80
N ASN A 498 -4.77 -20.69 -3.98
CA ASN A 498 -6.08 -20.66 -4.63
C ASN A 498 -5.93 -20.65 -6.16
N SER A 499 -6.92 -21.17 -6.91
CA SER A 499 -6.83 -21.33 -8.37
C SER A 499 -7.08 -20.04 -9.16
N ALA A 500 -6.45 -18.95 -8.74
CA ALA A 500 -6.45 -17.64 -9.37
C ALA A 500 -4.99 -17.15 -9.56
N PRO A 501 -4.74 -16.07 -10.32
CA PRO A 501 -3.42 -15.45 -10.38
C PRO A 501 -2.93 -14.97 -9.01
N GLN A 502 -1.61 -14.77 -8.88
CA GLN A 502 -1.02 -14.17 -7.70
C GLN A 502 -1.11 -12.64 -7.78
N VAL A 503 -1.71 -12.03 -6.76
CA VAL A 503 -1.71 -10.57 -6.54
C VAL A 503 -0.88 -10.28 -5.28
N PRO A 504 0.37 -9.80 -5.40
CA PRO A 504 1.15 -9.35 -4.25
C PRO A 504 0.62 -8.02 -3.67
N GLY A 505 0.89 -7.79 -2.39
CA GLY A 505 0.65 -6.49 -1.74
C GLY A 505 1.67 -5.44 -2.19
N LEU A 506 1.29 -4.16 -2.06
CA LEU A 506 2.09 -3.02 -2.52
C LEU A 506 3.19 -2.61 -1.51
N GLY A 507 4.41 -2.42 -2.04
CA GLY A 507 5.57 -1.91 -1.32
C GLY A 507 5.69 -0.38 -1.48
N SER A 508 6.77 0.06 -2.12
CA SER A 508 7.02 1.43 -2.58
C SER A 508 7.86 1.36 -3.86
N GLY A 509 8.09 2.51 -4.50
CA GLY A 509 8.76 2.62 -5.81
C GLY A 509 7.78 2.88 -6.95
N SER A 510 6.68 3.56 -6.64
CA SER A 510 5.91 4.44 -7.53
C SER A 510 4.89 5.24 -6.68
N ASP A 511 4.21 6.20 -7.30
CA ASP A 511 3.37 7.24 -6.68
C ASP A 511 2.25 6.72 -5.75
N TYR A 512 1.78 5.48 -5.94
CA TYR A 512 0.78 4.85 -5.06
C TYR A 512 1.18 4.85 -3.58
N THR A 513 2.48 4.96 -3.29
CA THR A 513 3.02 4.94 -1.92
C THR A 513 2.48 6.08 -1.06
N SER A 514 2.27 7.26 -1.65
CA SER A 514 1.70 8.42 -0.97
C SER A 514 0.26 8.15 -0.53
N PHE A 515 -0.54 7.58 -1.44
CA PHE A 515 -1.94 7.23 -1.25
C PHE A 515 -2.11 6.09 -0.23
N LEU A 516 -1.40 4.98 -0.39
CA LEU A 516 -1.55 3.80 0.46
C LEU A 516 -0.89 3.97 1.83
N GLN A 517 0.43 4.13 1.89
CA GLN A 517 1.13 4.15 3.18
C GLN A 517 1.04 5.50 3.89
N GLY A 518 0.74 6.60 3.17
CA GLY A 518 0.50 7.92 3.77
C GLY A 518 -0.92 8.09 4.34
N PHE A 519 -1.94 7.57 3.65
CA PHE A 519 -3.35 7.88 3.91
C PHE A 519 -4.32 6.68 3.93
N GLY A 520 -3.87 5.45 3.68
CA GLY A 520 -4.71 4.24 3.74
C GLY A 520 -5.69 4.14 2.58
N ILE A 521 -5.34 4.67 1.41
CA ILE A 521 -6.17 4.63 0.22
C ILE A 521 -5.94 3.31 -0.49
N THR A 522 -7.02 2.61 -0.83
CA THR A 522 -7.01 1.35 -1.59
C THR A 522 -6.31 1.57 -2.94
N CYS A 523 -5.25 0.81 -3.22
CA CYS A 523 -4.35 1.05 -4.35
C CYS A 523 -4.07 -0.20 -5.19
N SER A 524 -3.78 0.01 -6.47
CA SER A 524 -3.21 -1.02 -7.35
C SER A 524 -2.14 -0.44 -8.26
N ASP A 525 -1.18 -1.27 -8.62
CA ASP A 525 -0.21 -1.07 -9.70
C ASP A 525 -0.35 -2.21 -10.72
N MET A 526 -0.32 -1.91 -12.02
CA MET A 526 -0.63 -2.86 -13.09
C MET A 526 0.27 -2.66 -14.31
N ASN A 527 0.93 -3.73 -14.77
CA ASN A 527 1.81 -3.66 -15.93
C ASN A 527 1.90 -4.99 -16.69
N TYR A 528 2.59 -4.98 -17.83
CA TYR A 528 3.02 -6.18 -18.56
C TYR A 528 4.53 -6.33 -18.36
N ARG A 529 4.95 -7.51 -17.88
CA ARG A 529 6.30 -7.74 -17.34
C ARG A 529 7.29 -8.38 -18.30
N TYR A 530 8.56 -8.08 -18.04
CA TYR A 530 9.72 -8.84 -18.48
C TYR A 530 9.75 -10.22 -17.79
N PHE A 531 10.53 -11.16 -18.33
CA PHE A 531 10.59 -12.52 -17.78
C PHE A 531 11.46 -12.65 -16.51
N ASP A 532 12.23 -11.62 -16.18
CA ASP A 532 13.18 -11.61 -15.06
C ASP A 532 12.72 -10.62 -13.97
N PRO A 533 12.67 -11.02 -12.67
CA PRO A 533 12.21 -10.16 -11.58
C PRO A 533 13.11 -8.96 -11.25
N ILE A 534 14.21 -8.75 -11.98
CA ILE A 534 15.08 -7.57 -11.85
C ILE A 534 14.53 -6.35 -12.63
N GLY A 535 13.58 -6.56 -13.55
CA GLY A 535 12.99 -5.52 -14.40
C GLY A 535 13.60 -5.47 -15.81
N TYR A 536 13.23 -4.46 -16.59
CA TYR A 536 13.67 -4.32 -17.98
C TYR A 536 15.13 -3.84 -18.08
N PRO A 537 15.95 -4.35 -19.02
CA PRO A 537 17.40 -4.19 -18.88
C PRO A 537 17.97 -2.77 -19.10
N VAL A 538 17.31 -1.90 -19.88
CA VAL A 538 17.80 -0.54 -20.21
C VAL A 538 17.36 0.55 -19.23
N TYR A 539 16.74 0.14 -18.11
CA TYR A 539 16.23 0.99 -17.04
C TYR A 539 17.15 2.15 -16.63
N HIS A 540 16.59 3.37 -16.61
CA HIS A 540 17.23 4.66 -16.31
C HIS A 540 18.49 5.02 -17.14
N SER A 541 18.70 4.38 -18.31
CA SER A 541 19.83 4.62 -19.21
C SER A 541 19.43 5.50 -20.40
N VAL A 542 20.39 5.97 -21.22
CA VAL A 542 20.07 6.66 -22.48
C VAL A 542 19.39 5.76 -23.52
N HIS A 543 19.45 4.44 -23.30
CA HIS A 543 18.90 3.42 -24.20
C HIS A 543 17.42 3.09 -23.91
N ASP A 544 16.82 3.64 -22.84
CA ASP A 544 15.38 3.81 -22.80
C ASP A 544 14.99 5.02 -23.64
N ASN A 545 14.47 4.76 -24.83
CA ASN A 545 13.95 5.73 -25.80
C ASN A 545 12.99 5.03 -26.77
N PHE A 546 12.22 5.79 -27.56
CA PHE A 546 11.12 5.26 -28.39
C PHE A 546 11.48 4.06 -29.28
N PHE A 547 12.74 3.95 -29.75
CA PHE A 547 13.18 2.79 -30.53
C PHE A 547 13.22 1.50 -29.71
N TYR A 548 13.56 1.56 -28.42
CA TYR A 548 13.47 0.39 -27.54
C TYR A 548 12.03 -0.14 -27.52
N GLU A 549 11.07 0.74 -27.22
CA GLU A 549 9.69 0.33 -27.04
C GLU A 549 9.00 -0.07 -28.36
N ALA A 550 9.09 0.78 -29.38
CA ALA A 550 8.42 0.58 -30.66
C ALA A 550 9.09 -0.47 -31.58
N ASN A 551 10.30 -0.94 -31.28
CA ASN A 551 10.99 -1.95 -32.11
C ASN A 551 11.42 -3.23 -31.37
N LEU A 552 11.54 -3.26 -30.04
CA LEU A 552 12.11 -4.39 -29.30
C LEU A 552 11.18 -5.07 -28.27
N THR A 553 10.22 -4.36 -27.67
CA THR A 553 9.28 -4.88 -26.64
C THR A 553 7.86 -5.08 -27.18
N ASP A 554 7.08 -4.02 -27.44
CA ASP A 554 5.72 -4.10 -28.02
C ASP A 554 5.56 -3.31 -29.34
N PRO A 555 6.20 -3.75 -30.47
CA PRO A 555 6.05 -3.11 -31.79
C PRO A 555 4.62 -3.06 -32.37
N SER A 556 3.66 -3.68 -31.67
CA SER A 556 2.23 -3.68 -31.98
C SER A 556 1.40 -2.71 -31.15
N PHE A 557 1.95 -2.18 -30.04
CA PHE A 557 1.22 -1.46 -28.98
C PHE A 557 -0.03 -2.23 -28.49
N SER A 558 -0.04 -3.56 -28.62
CA SER A 558 -1.16 -4.43 -28.24
C SER A 558 -1.13 -4.81 -26.76
N HIS A 559 0.05 -4.82 -26.15
CA HIS A 559 0.22 -5.01 -24.71
C HIS A 559 -0.10 -3.70 -23.98
N HIS A 560 0.35 -2.54 -24.50
CA HIS A 560 -0.14 -1.22 -24.08
C HIS A 560 -1.67 -1.14 -24.12
N THR A 561 -2.25 -1.60 -25.24
CA THR A 561 -3.71 -1.68 -25.40
C THR A 561 -4.34 -2.58 -24.34
N ALA A 562 -3.76 -3.75 -24.04
CA ALA A 562 -4.27 -4.64 -23.01
C ALA A 562 -4.22 -4.02 -21.59
N VAL A 563 -3.12 -3.35 -21.22
CA VAL A 563 -2.99 -2.64 -19.93
C VAL A 563 -4.02 -1.51 -19.83
N GLY A 564 -4.12 -0.65 -20.85
CA GLY A 564 -5.11 0.43 -20.89
C GLY A 564 -6.56 -0.07 -20.80
N LEU A 565 -6.88 -1.18 -21.48
CA LEU A 565 -8.18 -1.83 -21.37
C LEU A 565 -8.45 -2.37 -19.95
N VAL A 566 -7.46 -2.91 -19.25
CA VAL A 566 -7.62 -3.35 -17.85
C VAL A 566 -7.79 -2.16 -16.91
N TRP A 567 -6.87 -1.18 -16.95
CA TRP A 567 -6.90 0.02 -16.10
C TRP A 567 -8.19 0.81 -16.26
N GLY A 568 -8.60 1.09 -17.50
CA GLY A 568 -9.86 1.77 -17.82
C GLY A 568 -11.10 1.01 -17.36
N LYS A 569 -11.10 -0.33 -17.38
CA LYS A 569 -12.21 -1.14 -16.84
C LYS A 569 -12.29 -1.10 -15.32
N VAL A 570 -11.15 -1.22 -14.62
CA VAL A 570 -11.12 -1.10 -13.16
C VAL A 570 -11.64 0.28 -12.76
N ALA A 571 -11.11 1.34 -13.37
CA ALA A 571 -11.56 2.72 -13.16
C ALA A 571 -13.07 2.92 -13.40
N LEU A 572 -13.60 2.47 -14.55
CA LEU A 572 -15.03 2.57 -14.85
C LEU A 572 -15.90 1.74 -13.91
N SER A 573 -15.44 0.56 -13.49
CA SER A 573 -16.15 -0.28 -12.52
C SER A 573 -16.30 0.45 -11.18
N LEU A 574 -15.22 1.01 -10.64
CA LEU A 574 -15.23 1.79 -9.40
C LEU A 574 -16.04 3.09 -9.54
N ALA A 575 -15.96 3.76 -10.70
CA ALA A 575 -16.61 5.05 -10.92
C ALA A 575 -18.09 4.96 -11.29
N THR A 576 -18.62 3.77 -11.63
CA THR A 576 -20.01 3.60 -12.10
C THR A 576 -20.84 2.55 -11.37
N SER A 577 -20.26 1.65 -10.59
CA SER A 577 -21.03 0.66 -9.80
C SER A 577 -21.73 1.35 -8.63
N PRO A 578 -23.06 1.18 -8.42
CA PRO A 578 -23.75 1.81 -7.29
C PRO A 578 -23.14 1.39 -5.95
N VAL A 579 -23.05 0.08 -5.72
CA VAL A 579 -22.22 -0.52 -4.66
C VAL A 579 -20.80 -0.66 -5.17
N LEU A 580 -19.77 -0.39 -4.35
CA LEU A 580 -18.38 -0.59 -4.73
C LEU A 580 -18.08 -2.08 -4.99
N PRO A 581 -17.37 -2.44 -6.07
CA PRO A 581 -17.12 -3.83 -6.48
C PRO A 581 -15.99 -4.51 -5.67
N TYR A 582 -15.89 -4.21 -4.38
CA TYR A 582 -14.90 -4.78 -3.46
C TYR A 582 -15.46 -6.02 -2.75
N ASP A 583 -14.58 -6.98 -2.41
CA ASP A 583 -14.91 -8.09 -1.51
C ASP A 583 -14.04 -7.99 -0.24
N PRO A 584 -14.61 -7.69 0.94
CA PRO A 584 -13.82 -7.55 2.18
C PRO A 584 -13.15 -8.87 2.61
N ARG A 585 -13.58 -10.01 2.07
CA ARG A 585 -13.07 -11.34 2.43
C ARG A 585 -11.76 -11.69 1.74
N ASP A 586 -11.42 -11.00 0.65
CA ASP A 586 -10.06 -11.02 0.10
C ASP A 586 -9.07 -10.46 1.16
N TYR A 587 -9.49 -9.48 1.95
CA TYR A 587 -8.69 -8.93 3.06
C TYR A 587 -8.55 -9.94 4.22
N SER A 588 -9.62 -10.68 4.55
CA SER A 588 -9.57 -11.80 5.52
C SER A 588 -8.58 -12.88 5.09
N THR A 589 -8.58 -13.20 3.80
CA THR A 589 -7.64 -14.16 3.16
C THR A 589 -6.21 -13.64 3.24
N ALA A 590 -6.00 -12.36 2.94
CA ALA A 590 -4.69 -11.72 3.03
C ALA A 590 -4.15 -11.74 4.47
N LEU A 591 -4.92 -11.28 5.47
CA LEU A 591 -4.51 -11.32 6.88
C LEU A 591 -4.19 -12.74 7.37
N THR A 592 -4.97 -13.73 6.93
CA THR A 592 -4.72 -15.15 7.26
C THR A 592 -3.40 -15.66 6.65
N ASN A 593 -3.10 -15.30 5.41
CA ASN A 593 -1.85 -15.68 4.74
C ASN A 593 -0.62 -14.96 5.34
N ILE A 594 -0.74 -13.67 5.66
CA ILE A 594 0.32 -12.89 6.34
C ILE A 594 0.61 -13.50 7.72
N MET A 595 -0.43 -13.91 8.46
CA MET A 595 -0.30 -14.60 9.75
C MET A 595 0.35 -15.98 9.62
N ALA A 596 0.03 -16.75 8.56
CA ALA A 596 0.67 -18.03 8.30
C ALA A 596 2.18 -17.87 8.06
N GLY A 597 2.59 -16.88 7.26
CA GLY A 597 4.01 -16.56 7.05
C GLY A 597 4.73 -16.15 8.33
N LEU A 598 4.12 -15.29 9.16
CA LEU A 598 4.67 -14.90 10.47
C LEU A 598 4.89 -16.10 11.40
N VAL A 599 3.99 -17.10 11.37
CA VAL A 599 4.11 -18.35 12.14
C VAL A 599 5.18 -19.27 11.56
N GLU A 600 5.27 -19.39 10.25
CA GLU A 600 6.27 -20.23 9.56
C GLU A 600 7.70 -19.70 9.74
N GLU A 601 7.90 -18.39 9.62
CA GLU A 601 9.22 -17.74 9.65
C GLU A 601 9.71 -17.46 11.09
N TYR A 602 8.82 -17.06 12.00
CA TYR A 602 9.20 -16.57 13.34
C TYR A 602 8.52 -17.28 14.52
N GLY A 603 7.62 -18.24 14.29
CA GLY A 603 6.78 -18.85 15.35
C GLY A 603 7.57 -19.50 16.49
N GLU A 604 8.66 -20.21 16.19
CA GLU A 604 9.53 -20.81 17.22
C GLU A 604 10.27 -19.76 18.04
N VAL A 605 10.76 -18.69 17.39
CA VAL A 605 11.51 -17.61 18.04
C VAL A 605 10.60 -16.80 18.96
N LEU A 606 9.41 -16.42 18.49
CA LEU A 606 8.40 -15.73 19.31
C LEU A 606 7.99 -16.56 20.52
N SER A 607 7.80 -17.88 20.32
CA SER A 607 7.52 -18.83 21.41
C SER A 607 8.65 -18.89 22.43
N SER A 608 9.92 -18.88 22.00
CA SER A 608 11.08 -18.88 22.91
C SER A 608 11.17 -17.61 23.77
N GLN A 609 10.60 -16.49 23.29
CA GLN A 609 10.53 -15.21 24.01
C GLN A 609 9.22 -15.02 24.79
N ASN A 610 8.42 -16.09 24.93
CA ASN A 610 7.11 -16.08 25.59
C ASN A 610 6.18 -14.98 25.00
N ILE A 611 6.14 -14.89 23.66
CA ILE A 611 5.22 -14.06 22.89
C ILE A 611 4.23 -14.99 22.18
N SER A 612 2.95 -14.93 22.57
CA SER A 612 1.88 -15.68 21.91
C SER A 612 1.24 -14.84 20.81
N LEU A 613 0.92 -15.50 19.68
CA LEU A 613 0.18 -14.95 18.55
C LEU A 613 -1.35 -15.22 18.63
N ASP A 614 -1.84 -15.85 19.71
CA ASP A 614 -3.24 -16.26 19.86
C ASP A 614 -4.22 -15.08 19.83
N TYR A 615 -3.85 -13.94 20.42
CA TYR A 615 -4.68 -12.73 20.43
C TYR A 615 -4.80 -12.09 19.04
N LEU A 616 -3.73 -12.11 18.25
CA LEU A 616 -3.73 -11.66 16.86
C LEU A 616 -4.58 -12.60 15.99
N ASN A 617 -4.40 -13.92 16.14
CA ASN A 617 -5.23 -14.96 15.50
C ASN A 617 -6.72 -14.77 15.82
N SER A 618 -7.05 -14.48 17.07
CA SER A 618 -8.43 -14.18 17.50
C SER A 618 -8.99 -12.93 16.81
N SER A 619 -8.20 -11.84 16.68
CA SER A 619 -8.66 -10.64 15.98
C SER A 619 -8.86 -10.86 14.47
N ILE A 620 -8.03 -11.71 13.83
CA ILE A 620 -8.19 -12.07 12.41
C ILE A 620 -9.46 -12.92 12.20
N ARG A 621 -9.83 -13.77 13.16
CA ARG A 621 -11.12 -14.51 13.12
C ARG A 621 -12.32 -13.58 13.26
N GLU A 622 -12.25 -12.61 14.18
CA GLU A 622 -13.28 -11.58 14.37
C GLU A 622 -13.44 -10.71 13.11
N PHE A 623 -12.32 -10.33 12.48
CA PHE A 623 -12.31 -9.66 11.17
C PHE A 623 -12.97 -10.52 10.10
N THR A 624 -12.62 -11.81 10.02
CA THR A 624 -13.19 -12.73 9.02
C THR A 624 -14.70 -12.86 9.14
N MET A 625 -15.21 -12.99 10.36
CA MET A 625 -16.66 -13.00 10.62
C MET A 625 -17.33 -11.67 10.24
N SER A 626 -16.68 -10.55 10.56
CA SER A 626 -17.19 -9.19 10.24
C SER A 626 -17.22 -8.95 8.72
N ALA A 627 -16.22 -9.44 7.98
CA ALA A 627 -16.14 -9.35 6.53
C ALA A 627 -17.22 -10.17 5.81
N GLU A 628 -17.52 -11.39 6.26
CA GLU A 628 -18.65 -12.18 5.73
C GLU A 628 -19.99 -11.48 6.00
N CYS A 629 -20.19 -10.91 7.20
CA CYS A 629 -21.42 -10.17 7.53
C CYS A 629 -21.62 -8.94 6.62
N LEU A 630 -20.57 -8.14 6.42
CA LEU A 630 -20.60 -7.01 5.48
C LEU A 630 -20.82 -7.49 4.04
N TRP A 631 -20.19 -8.59 3.63
CA TRP A 631 -20.38 -9.16 2.30
C TRP A 631 -21.83 -9.61 2.04
N GLU A 632 -22.48 -10.28 2.99
CA GLU A 632 -23.90 -10.63 2.88
C GLU A 632 -24.80 -9.39 2.72
N GLU A 633 -24.51 -8.32 3.47
CA GLU A 633 -25.25 -7.05 3.35
C GLU A 633 -25.03 -6.35 2.00
N LEU A 634 -23.80 -6.41 1.47
CA LEU A 634 -23.49 -5.95 0.11
C LEU A 634 -24.26 -6.75 -0.95
N GLN A 635 -24.43 -8.07 -0.79
CA GLN A 635 -25.26 -8.88 -1.70
C GLN A 635 -26.74 -8.47 -1.67
N LYS A 636 -27.29 -8.23 -0.47
CA LYS A 636 -28.71 -7.83 -0.28
C LYS A 636 -29.03 -6.51 -0.99
N VAL A 637 -28.08 -5.56 -1.02
CA VAL A 637 -28.26 -4.24 -1.69
C VAL A 637 -27.87 -4.27 -3.18
N SER A 638 -26.94 -5.14 -3.60
CA SER A 638 -26.55 -5.27 -5.00
C SER A 638 -27.69 -5.73 -5.92
N GLY A 639 -28.68 -6.47 -5.38
CA GLY A 639 -29.88 -6.88 -6.11
C GLY A 639 -30.84 -5.73 -6.46
N ASP A 640 -30.99 -4.75 -5.57
CA ASP A 640 -31.72 -3.51 -5.86
C ASP A 640 -31.13 -2.29 -5.12
N PRO A 641 -30.22 -1.53 -5.76
CA PRO A 641 -29.56 -0.36 -5.17
C PRO A 641 -30.47 0.89 -5.20
N SER A 642 -31.74 0.75 -4.82
CA SER A 642 -32.72 1.83 -4.80
C SER A 642 -32.60 2.73 -3.56
N ASP A 643 -32.23 2.16 -2.41
CA ASP A 643 -31.84 2.92 -1.22
C ASP A 643 -30.40 3.44 -1.36
N LEU A 644 -30.25 4.58 -2.03
CA LEU A 644 -28.98 5.28 -2.19
C LEU A 644 -28.31 5.65 -0.84
N SER A 645 -29.08 5.78 0.24
CA SER A 645 -28.52 6.10 1.57
C SER A 645 -27.87 4.88 2.22
N ARG A 646 -28.45 3.69 2.05
CA ARG A 646 -27.83 2.41 2.47
C ARG A 646 -26.66 2.03 1.58
N VAL A 647 -26.78 2.20 0.26
CA VAL A 647 -25.67 2.07 -0.69
C VAL A 647 -24.49 2.94 -0.26
N ARG A 648 -24.74 4.23 0.05
CA ARG A 648 -23.71 5.16 0.52
C ARG A 648 -23.02 4.68 1.80
N ARG A 649 -23.78 4.28 2.83
CA ARG A 649 -23.20 3.78 4.10
C ARG A 649 -22.29 2.56 3.86
N LEU A 650 -22.75 1.59 3.07
CA LEU A 650 -21.97 0.40 2.73
C LEU A 650 -20.69 0.74 1.93
N ASN A 651 -20.77 1.67 0.98
CA ASN A 651 -19.59 2.16 0.26
C ASN A 651 -18.60 2.89 1.19
N ASP A 652 -19.10 3.71 2.11
CA ASP A 652 -18.27 4.43 3.06
C ASP A 652 -17.61 3.45 4.07
N GLN A 653 -18.30 2.40 4.53
CA GLN A 653 -17.69 1.31 5.32
C GLN A 653 -16.57 0.60 4.52
N LEU A 654 -16.82 0.26 3.26
CA LEU A 654 -15.84 -0.36 2.36
C LEU A 654 -14.60 0.53 2.13
N MET A 655 -14.77 1.85 2.03
CA MET A 655 -13.65 2.80 1.89
C MET A 655 -12.86 2.98 3.19
N GLN A 656 -13.54 3.01 4.34
CA GLN A 656 -12.90 3.18 5.65
C GLN A 656 -12.18 1.91 6.13
N LEU A 657 -12.49 0.74 5.56
CA LEU A 657 -11.81 -0.53 5.85
C LEU A 657 -10.29 -0.46 5.65
N GLU A 658 -9.82 0.18 4.58
CA GLU A 658 -8.38 0.37 4.32
C GLU A 658 -7.78 1.45 5.25
N ARG A 659 -8.54 2.52 5.53
CA ARG A 659 -8.15 3.59 6.47
C ARG A 659 -7.93 3.07 7.89
N ALA A 660 -8.64 2.01 8.28
CA ALA A 660 -8.54 1.38 9.59
C ALA A 660 -7.12 0.93 9.95
N PHE A 661 -6.23 0.72 8.97
CA PHE A 661 -4.87 0.24 9.17
C PHE A 661 -3.81 1.36 9.28
N ILE A 662 -4.22 2.64 9.34
CA ILE A 662 -3.31 3.79 9.43
C ILE A 662 -3.06 4.23 10.88
N VAL A 663 -1.79 4.24 11.28
CA VAL A 663 -1.28 4.78 12.56
C VAL A 663 -0.79 6.22 12.34
N PRO A 664 -1.37 7.24 13.00
CA PRO A 664 -1.00 8.65 12.78
C PRO A 664 0.49 8.96 12.96
N GLU A 665 1.14 8.30 13.93
CA GLU A 665 2.56 8.43 14.29
C GLU A 665 3.51 7.74 13.29
N GLY A 666 2.99 6.81 12.49
CA GLY A 666 3.72 5.95 11.58
C GLY A 666 4.52 4.82 12.24
N LEU A 667 5.20 4.03 11.41
CA LEU A 667 5.98 2.87 11.83
C LEU A 667 7.28 3.27 12.57
N PRO A 668 7.82 2.42 13.47
CA PRO A 668 9.04 2.71 14.23
C PRO A 668 10.21 3.19 13.35
N GLY A 669 10.69 4.41 13.61
CA GLY A 669 11.75 5.06 12.83
C GLY A 669 11.39 5.44 11.38
N ARG A 670 10.15 5.18 10.94
CA ARG A 670 9.67 5.37 9.56
C ARG A 670 8.31 6.11 9.53
N PRO A 671 8.17 7.32 10.11
CA PRO A 671 6.88 7.98 10.38
C PRO A 671 6.04 8.36 9.14
N TYR A 672 6.60 8.23 7.94
CA TYR A 672 5.91 8.47 6.67
C TYR A 672 5.16 7.23 6.15
N TYR A 673 5.60 6.04 6.59
CA TYR A 673 4.88 4.79 6.34
C TYR A 673 3.99 4.52 7.55
N LYS A 674 2.66 4.62 7.38
CA LYS A 674 1.69 4.56 8.47
C LYS A 674 0.81 3.31 8.48
N HIS A 675 0.85 2.54 7.40
CA HIS A 675 -0.04 1.41 7.20
C HIS A 675 0.54 0.13 7.85
N VAL A 676 -0.17 -0.44 8.84
CA VAL A 676 0.38 -1.53 9.68
C VAL A 676 0.42 -2.90 9.01
N VAL A 677 -0.34 -3.11 7.93
CA VAL A 677 -0.36 -4.37 7.16
C VAL A 677 0.63 -4.35 5.98
N TYR A 678 0.58 -3.30 5.15
CA TYR A 678 1.41 -3.14 3.95
C TYR A 678 2.32 -1.92 4.04
N ALA A 679 3.63 -2.12 4.07
CA ALA A 679 4.61 -1.08 3.83
C ALA A 679 5.92 -1.71 3.32
N PRO A 680 6.86 -0.90 2.80
CA PRO A 680 8.17 -1.39 2.42
C PRO A 680 8.90 -2.09 3.58
N SER A 681 9.79 -3.01 3.25
CA SER A 681 10.79 -3.53 4.18
C SER A 681 11.75 -2.41 4.61
N SER A 682 12.17 -2.40 5.89
CA SER A 682 13.20 -1.47 6.37
C SER A 682 14.55 -1.64 5.68
N VAL A 683 14.83 -2.82 5.10
CA VAL A 683 16.09 -3.18 4.41
C VAL A 683 15.97 -3.34 2.90
N ASN A 684 14.78 -3.14 2.33
CA ASN A 684 14.57 -3.08 0.87
C ASN A 684 13.29 -2.29 0.54
N GLN A 685 13.44 -1.03 0.12
CA GLN A 685 12.28 -0.17 -0.11
C GLN A 685 11.39 -0.56 -1.30
N TYR A 686 11.86 -1.44 -2.20
CA TYR A 686 11.04 -2.00 -3.28
C TYR A 686 10.19 -3.22 -2.87
N GLY A 687 10.50 -3.86 -1.73
CA GLY A 687 9.78 -5.06 -1.27
C GLY A 687 8.73 -4.74 -0.21
N SER A 688 7.49 -5.19 -0.38
CA SER A 688 6.50 -5.19 0.72
C SER A 688 6.94 -6.15 1.83
N SER A 689 6.76 -5.74 3.09
CA SER A 689 6.96 -6.61 4.26
C SER A 689 5.63 -7.09 4.84
N LEU A 690 5.66 -8.20 5.58
CA LEU A 690 4.51 -8.80 6.28
C LEU A 690 4.37 -8.16 7.66
N PHE A 691 3.27 -7.45 7.94
CA PHE A 691 3.10 -6.66 9.18
C PHE A 691 4.37 -5.84 9.51
N PRO A 692 4.78 -4.89 8.64
CA PRO A 692 6.12 -4.30 8.56
C PRO A 692 6.76 -3.91 9.91
N GLY A 693 6.02 -3.29 10.84
CA GLY A 693 6.54 -2.93 12.16
C GLY A 693 6.89 -4.13 13.05
N VAL A 694 6.16 -5.25 12.91
CA VAL A 694 6.42 -6.51 13.61
C VAL A 694 7.69 -7.16 13.07
N SER A 695 7.80 -7.36 11.75
CA SER A 695 8.99 -7.99 11.16
C SER A 695 10.25 -7.14 11.34
N ASP A 696 10.16 -5.80 11.20
CA ASP A 696 11.28 -4.90 11.53
C ASP A 696 11.73 -5.07 12.99
N ALA A 697 10.78 -5.16 13.93
CA ALA A 697 11.07 -5.31 15.36
C ALA A 697 11.67 -6.68 15.70
N ILE A 698 11.19 -7.76 15.07
CA ILE A 698 11.75 -9.12 15.26
C ILE A 698 13.16 -9.19 14.68
N PHE A 699 13.36 -8.70 13.45
CA PHE A 699 14.67 -8.64 12.81
C PHE A 699 15.68 -7.85 13.65
N ALA A 700 15.30 -6.67 14.14
CA ALA A 700 16.13 -5.87 15.04
C ALA A 700 16.40 -6.58 16.38
N ALA A 701 15.45 -7.34 16.92
CA ALA A 701 15.63 -8.10 18.16
C ALA A 701 16.55 -9.33 18.00
N MET A 702 16.51 -10.00 16.84
CA MET A 702 17.37 -11.14 16.51
C MET A 702 18.79 -10.70 16.14
N GLU A 703 18.95 -9.84 15.14
CA GLU A 703 20.26 -9.52 14.54
C GLU A 703 21.00 -8.39 15.26
N TRP A 704 20.27 -7.44 15.87
CA TRP A 704 20.84 -6.21 16.44
C TRP A 704 20.67 -6.06 17.95
N GLY A 705 20.07 -7.04 18.63
CA GLY A 705 19.82 -7.00 20.08
C GLY A 705 18.77 -5.97 20.51
N GLY A 706 17.83 -5.65 19.62
CA GLY A 706 16.65 -4.81 19.89
C GLY A 706 15.71 -5.40 20.94
N SER A 707 14.72 -4.61 21.36
CA SER A 707 13.81 -5.02 22.43
C SER A 707 12.66 -5.90 21.94
N TRP A 708 12.52 -7.09 22.53
CA TRP A 708 11.33 -7.93 22.38
C TRP A 708 10.03 -7.28 22.91
N ASP A 709 10.12 -6.20 23.69
CA ASP A 709 8.94 -5.41 24.04
C ASP A 709 8.41 -4.58 22.85
N LEU A 710 9.26 -4.14 21.92
CA LEU A 710 8.82 -3.49 20.69
C LEU A 710 8.08 -4.47 19.78
N VAL A 711 8.49 -5.75 19.76
CA VAL A 711 7.75 -6.82 19.06
C VAL A 711 6.35 -6.98 19.64
N ARG A 712 6.20 -6.95 20.97
CA ARG A 712 4.89 -7.02 21.65
C ARG A 712 4.04 -5.78 21.33
N GLU A 713 4.62 -4.59 21.39
CA GLU A 713 3.98 -3.32 21.07
C GLU A 713 3.45 -3.29 19.62
N GLN A 714 4.25 -3.70 18.65
CA GLN A 714 3.84 -3.73 17.24
C GLN A 714 2.81 -4.83 16.94
N LEU A 715 2.87 -5.98 17.62
CA LEU A 715 1.84 -7.03 17.53
C LEU A 715 0.49 -6.55 18.07
N ASP A 716 0.48 -5.87 19.23
CA ASP A 716 -0.75 -5.30 19.79
C ASP A 716 -1.29 -4.12 18.96
N LEU A 717 -0.41 -3.33 18.33
CA LEU A 717 -0.80 -2.28 17.38
C LEU A 717 -1.51 -2.85 16.14
N VAL A 718 -0.90 -3.84 15.47
CA VAL A 718 -1.53 -4.56 14.34
C VAL A 718 -2.90 -5.13 14.74
N ARG A 719 -2.97 -5.81 15.89
CA ARG A 719 -4.21 -6.37 16.44
C ARG A 719 -5.28 -5.30 16.70
N VAL A 720 -4.92 -4.16 17.29
CA VAL A 720 -5.86 -3.06 17.58
C VAL A 720 -6.45 -2.50 16.27
N HIS A 721 -5.64 -2.31 15.24
CA HIS A 721 -6.10 -1.82 13.95
C HIS A 721 -6.97 -2.86 13.19
N ILE A 722 -6.69 -4.16 13.31
CA ILE A 722 -7.58 -5.24 12.84
C ILE A 722 -8.95 -5.17 13.56
N LEU A 723 -8.97 -4.92 14.88
CA LEU A 723 -10.22 -4.78 15.63
C LEU A 723 -11.01 -3.50 15.26
N TYR A 724 -10.33 -2.38 14.96
CA TYR A 724 -10.98 -1.19 14.42
C TYR A 724 -11.60 -1.46 13.04
N ALA A 725 -10.93 -2.24 12.19
CA ALA A 725 -11.45 -2.65 10.90
C ALA A 725 -12.71 -3.54 11.03
N SER A 726 -12.71 -4.51 11.96
CA SER A 726 -13.92 -5.30 12.33
C SER A 726 -15.08 -4.41 12.79
N GLN A 727 -14.80 -3.39 13.59
CA GLN A 727 -15.81 -2.44 14.07
C GLN A 727 -16.39 -1.57 12.95
N ILE A 728 -15.57 -1.14 11.98
CA ILE A 728 -16.04 -0.39 10.80
C ILE A 728 -16.98 -1.26 9.95
N MET A 729 -16.66 -2.54 9.74
CA MET A 729 -17.51 -3.46 8.98
C MET A 729 -18.84 -3.79 9.69
N THR A 730 -18.91 -3.68 11.02
CA THR A 730 -20.12 -3.97 11.82
C THR A 730 -20.93 -2.74 12.22
N GLN A 731 -20.42 -1.52 12.03
CA GLN A 731 -21.11 -0.28 12.42
C GLN A 731 -22.45 -0.06 11.67
N SER A 732 -23.56 -0.16 12.43
CA SER A 732 -24.95 0.03 11.97
C SER A 732 -25.48 -0.98 10.94
N LEU A 733 -24.87 -2.17 10.88
CA LEU A 733 -25.47 -3.34 10.22
C LEU A 733 -26.11 -4.27 11.26
N ASP A 734 -27.05 -3.74 12.06
CA ASP A 734 -28.12 -4.61 12.54
C ASP A 734 -29.45 -3.90 12.91
N ASN A 735 -30.49 -4.26 12.17
CA ASN A 735 -31.64 -4.92 12.78
C ASN A 735 -31.61 -6.38 12.25
N THR A 736 -31.50 -7.37 13.14
CA THR A 736 -31.66 -8.82 12.93
C THR A 736 -30.56 -9.66 12.22
N ILE A 737 -29.44 -9.90 12.92
CA ILE A 737 -28.74 -11.20 13.01
C ILE A 737 -28.34 -11.46 14.48
N ALA A 738 -29.00 -12.43 15.12
CA ALA A 738 -28.66 -12.85 16.49
C ALA A 738 -27.58 -13.95 16.50
N PHE A 739 -26.38 -13.62 16.97
CA PHE A 739 -25.32 -14.61 17.18
C PHE A 739 -25.55 -15.42 18.47
N THR A 740 -25.69 -16.75 18.33
CA THR A 740 -25.78 -17.68 19.46
C THR A 740 -24.39 -18.08 19.95
N THR A 741 -23.89 -17.44 21.02
CA THR A 741 -22.67 -17.88 21.70
C THR A 741 -22.92 -19.04 22.65
N VAL A 742 -22.14 -20.12 22.52
CA VAL A 742 -22.10 -21.22 23.50
C VAL A 742 -21.46 -20.71 24.79
N GLY A 743 -22.13 -20.88 25.93
CA GLY A 743 -21.75 -20.28 27.20
C GLY A 743 -20.63 -21.00 27.96
N LYS A 744 -20.20 -20.37 29.05
CA LYS A 744 -19.45 -20.97 30.17
C LYS A 744 -19.72 -20.19 31.45
N ASP A 745 -19.84 -20.90 32.56
CA ASP A 745 -20.23 -20.37 33.86
C ASP A 745 -19.05 -19.72 34.60
N THR A 746 -19.31 -18.67 35.39
CA THR A 746 -19.21 -18.73 36.87
C THR A 746 -19.60 -17.40 37.52
N GLU A 747 -20.25 -17.49 38.68
CA GLU A 747 -20.46 -16.37 39.63
C GLU A 747 -19.10 -15.99 40.26
N ASP A 748 -18.84 -14.78 40.73
CA ASP A 748 -19.55 -14.13 41.85
C ASP A 748 -19.32 -12.60 41.90
N LEU A 749 -20.01 -11.90 42.82
CA LEU A 749 -20.10 -10.43 42.99
C LEU A 749 -21.00 -9.70 41.98
N GLU A 750 -22.13 -9.15 42.45
CA GLU A 750 -23.24 -8.64 41.61
C GLU A 750 -23.40 -7.11 41.51
N GLN A 751 -22.54 -6.31 42.15
CA GLN A 751 -22.55 -4.84 42.02
C GLN A 751 -21.12 -4.29 41.90
N TRP A 752 -20.91 -3.31 41.00
CA TRP A 752 -19.63 -2.62 40.85
C TRP A 752 -19.82 -1.10 40.78
N THR A 753 -19.15 -0.35 41.66
CA THR A 753 -19.19 1.12 41.69
C THR A 753 -17.79 1.70 41.44
N SER A 754 -17.70 2.78 40.67
CA SER A 754 -16.46 3.54 40.49
C SER A 754 -16.72 5.04 40.47
N CYS A 755 -15.88 5.78 41.18
CA CYS A 755 -15.91 7.25 41.25
C CYS A 755 -14.47 7.79 41.16
N SER A 756 -14.29 8.91 40.47
CA SER A 756 -12.99 9.56 40.27
C SER A 756 -12.53 10.35 41.51
N GLY A 757 -12.03 9.65 42.54
CA GLY A 757 -11.61 10.32 43.79
C GLY A 757 -10.78 9.55 44.82
N GLN A 758 -10.29 8.33 44.53
CA GLN A 758 -9.43 7.57 45.46
C GLN A 758 -8.19 7.00 44.76
N HIS A 759 -7.02 7.19 45.38
CA HIS A 759 -5.72 6.71 44.87
C HIS A 759 -5.58 5.19 44.98
N PHE A 760 -5.12 4.55 43.91
CA PHE A 760 -4.53 3.20 43.93
C PHE A 760 -3.42 3.08 42.87
N GLU A 761 -2.29 2.45 43.23
CA GLU A 761 -1.15 2.24 42.33
C GLU A 761 -1.35 1.03 41.38
N PRO A 762 -0.68 1.01 40.21
CA PRO A 762 -0.92 0.01 39.17
C PRO A 762 -0.11 -1.29 39.38
N ARG A 763 -0.81 -2.43 39.44
CA ARG A 763 -0.29 -3.75 39.06
C ARG A 763 -1.34 -4.55 38.28
N SER A 764 -0.87 -5.30 37.28
CA SER A 764 -1.62 -6.11 36.28
C SER A 764 -2.79 -5.42 35.57
N LEU A 765 -2.53 -4.97 34.34
CA LEU A 765 -3.47 -4.22 33.50
C LEU A 765 -3.46 -4.77 32.06
N TYR A 766 -4.38 -5.68 31.74
CA TYR A 766 -4.59 -6.13 30.35
C TYR A 766 -6.07 -6.45 30.05
N SER A 767 -6.73 -7.23 30.91
CA SER A 767 -8.19 -7.47 30.81
C SER A 767 -9.07 -6.29 31.27
N ARG A 768 -8.49 -5.20 31.79
CA ARG A 768 -9.23 -4.09 32.43
C ARG A 768 -9.24 -2.78 31.64
N LEU A 769 -8.73 -2.75 30.41
CA LEU A 769 -8.61 -1.51 29.63
C LEU A 769 -9.85 -1.20 28.79
N GLN A 770 -10.33 -2.15 27.97
CA GLN A 770 -11.45 -1.91 27.04
C GLN A 770 -12.71 -1.38 27.74
N SER A 771 -13.14 -2.01 28.84
CA SER A 771 -14.29 -1.55 29.63
C SER A 771 -14.04 -0.23 30.37
N LYS A 772 -12.82 0.02 30.88
CA LYS A 772 -12.51 1.29 31.55
C LYS A 772 -12.51 2.48 30.59
N VAL A 773 -11.94 2.34 29.39
CA VAL A 773 -11.86 3.44 28.41
C VAL A 773 -13.26 3.82 27.92
N ALA A 774 -14.15 2.86 27.67
CA ALA A 774 -15.53 3.14 27.25
C ALA A 774 -16.42 3.78 28.34
N LEU A 775 -16.04 3.67 29.63
CA LEU A 775 -16.78 4.18 30.79
C LEU A 775 -16.17 5.42 31.46
N LEU A 776 -14.89 5.76 31.20
CA LEU A 776 -14.42 7.13 31.47
C LEU A 776 -15.20 8.11 30.57
N HIS A 777 -15.29 7.80 29.27
CA HIS A 777 -16.03 8.61 28.28
C HIS A 777 -17.55 8.73 28.52
N SER A 778 -18.14 7.99 29.46
CA SER A 778 -19.55 8.16 29.85
C SER A 778 -19.75 9.04 31.10
N THR A 779 -18.67 9.35 31.83
CA THR A 779 -18.67 10.23 33.02
C THR A 779 -17.94 11.57 32.82
N ASN A 780 -17.07 11.67 31.81
CA ASN A 780 -16.39 12.89 31.36
C ASN A 780 -16.07 12.81 29.85
N GLY A 781 -15.82 13.95 29.21
CA GLY A 781 -15.47 14.04 27.78
C GLY A 781 -16.15 15.20 27.05
N ASP A 782 -15.89 15.32 25.76
CA ASP A 782 -16.47 16.36 24.90
C ASP A 782 -17.99 16.20 24.76
N TYR A 783 -18.71 17.32 24.82
CA TYR A 783 -20.16 17.37 24.78
C TYR A 783 -20.69 18.33 23.70
N ARG A 784 -21.91 18.08 23.20
CA ARG A 784 -22.60 18.97 22.26
C ARG A 784 -23.41 20.03 23.03
N PRO A 785 -23.42 21.31 22.61
CA PRO A 785 -23.97 22.41 23.42
C PRO A 785 -25.51 22.43 23.54
N LEU A 786 -26.25 21.82 22.61
CA LEU A 786 -27.71 21.68 22.76
C LEU A 786 -28.03 20.52 23.71
N ARG A 787 -28.50 20.87 24.92
CA ARG A 787 -28.93 19.95 25.98
C ARG A 787 -30.19 19.15 25.56
N PRO A 788 -30.26 17.84 25.81
CA PRO A 788 -31.46 17.01 25.62
C PRO A 788 -32.52 17.29 26.69
N LYS A 789 -33.80 17.15 26.33
CA LYS A 789 -34.92 17.16 27.30
C LYS A 789 -34.83 15.96 28.24
N TYR A 790 -35.17 16.12 29.51
CA TYR A 790 -35.20 15.01 30.46
C TYR A 790 -36.27 13.98 30.07
N GLY A 791 -35.96 12.68 30.20
CA GLY A 791 -36.90 11.60 29.86
C GLY A 791 -36.29 10.31 29.28
N THR A 792 -37.15 9.49 28.70
CA THR A 792 -36.83 8.21 28.06
C THR A 792 -36.61 8.40 26.56
N TYR A 793 -35.48 7.95 26.03
CA TYR A 793 -35.11 8.01 24.61
C TYR A 793 -35.08 6.61 23.96
N GLU A 794 -35.27 6.59 22.64
CA GLU A 794 -35.01 5.45 21.76
C GLU A 794 -33.50 5.23 21.62
N TYR A 795 -32.75 6.31 21.40
CA TYR A 795 -31.31 6.40 21.63
C TYR A 795 -30.93 7.86 21.88
N LEU A 796 -30.08 8.10 22.88
CA LEU A 796 -29.49 9.40 23.16
C LEU A 796 -27.96 9.30 22.95
N PRO A 797 -27.34 10.12 22.08
CA PRO A 797 -25.88 10.07 21.91
C PRO A 797 -25.14 10.49 23.20
N PRO A 798 -24.02 9.83 23.59
CA PRO A 798 -23.32 10.12 24.85
C PRO A 798 -22.92 11.59 25.02
N GLN A 799 -22.50 12.25 23.94
CA GLN A 799 -22.12 13.67 23.92
C GLN A 799 -23.31 14.62 24.21
N ARG A 800 -24.56 14.13 24.24
CA ARG A 800 -25.74 14.88 24.71
C ARG A 800 -25.89 14.80 26.22
N TRP A 801 -25.81 13.60 26.81
CA TRP A 801 -26.03 13.45 28.26
C TRP A 801 -24.83 13.90 29.09
N LEU A 802 -23.60 13.83 28.57
CA LEU A 802 -22.40 14.38 29.24
C LEU A 802 -22.59 15.86 29.63
N SER A 803 -23.21 16.66 28.76
CA SER A 803 -23.53 18.07 29.03
C SER A 803 -24.51 18.23 30.20
N ALA A 804 -25.40 17.25 30.44
CA ALA A 804 -26.43 17.30 31.47
C ALA A 804 -25.96 16.72 32.83
N LEU A 805 -24.99 15.80 32.85
CA LEU A 805 -24.37 15.30 34.08
C LEU A 805 -23.79 16.44 34.93
N GLN A 806 -23.17 17.45 34.29
CA GLN A 806 -22.62 18.62 35.00
C GLN A 806 -23.71 19.49 35.68
N TYR A 807 -24.99 19.31 35.34
CA TYR A 807 -26.13 19.98 35.98
C TYR A 807 -26.88 19.06 36.95
N GLY A 808 -26.22 18.00 37.44
CA GLY A 808 -26.72 17.11 38.49
C GLY A 808 -27.69 16.02 38.02
N ALA A 809 -27.84 15.83 36.71
CA ALA A 809 -28.71 14.80 36.14
C ALA A 809 -28.16 13.38 36.32
N VAL A 810 -29.04 12.38 36.24
CA VAL A 810 -28.69 10.95 36.32
C VAL A 810 -29.10 10.24 35.03
N VAL A 811 -28.21 9.42 34.49
CA VAL A 811 -28.42 8.67 33.24
C VAL A 811 -28.52 7.18 33.55
N PHE A 812 -29.65 6.58 33.21
CA PHE A 812 -29.92 5.15 33.35
C PHE A 812 -29.70 4.48 31.99
N LEU A 813 -28.63 3.69 31.89
CA LEU A 813 -28.19 3.02 30.67
C LEU A 813 -28.48 1.51 30.74
N TYR A 814 -28.91 0.95 29.62
CA TYR A 814 -29.11 -0.49 29.46
C TYR A 814 -28.55 -1.00 28.13
N HIS A 815 -28.02 -2.21 28.08
CA HIS A 815 -27.61 -2.84 26.83
C HIS A 815 -28.86 -3.15 25.98
N PRO A 816 -28.84 -3.06 24.63
CA PRO A 816 -30.01 -3.38 23.81
C PRO A 816 -30.62 -4.77 24.06
N CYS A 817 -29.81 -5.74 24.48
CA CYS A 817 -30.25 -7.10 24.83
C CYS A 817 -30.69 -7.28 26.30
N THR A 818 -30.77 -6.22 27.11
CA THR A 818 -31.25 -6.30 28.50
C THR A 818 -32.73 -6.75 28.53
N PRO A 819 -33.12 -7.70 29.39
CA PRO A 819 -34.49 -8.23 29.42
C PRO A 819 -35.57 -7.12 29.55
N PRO A 820 -36.68 -7.16 28.79
CA PRO A 820 -37.66 -6.08 28.76
C PRO A 820 -38.31 -5.75 30.10
N ASP A 821 -38.42 -6.72 31.01
CA ASP A 821 -38.90 -6.53 32.38
C ASP A 821 -37.90 -5.71 33.23
N GLN A 822 -36.59 -5.96 33.06
CA GLN A 822 -35.53 -5.20 33.72
C GLN A 822 -35.49 -3.77 33.17
N VAL A 823 -35.56 -3.60 31.85
CA VAL A 823 -35.65 -2.28 31.21
C VAL A 823 -36.90 -1.51 31.66
N SER A 824 -38.03 -2.20 31.88
CA SER A 824 -39.26 -1.60 32.39
C SER A 824 -39.13 -1.16 33.85
N GLN A 825 -38.54 -1.99 34.71
CA GLN A 825 -38.25 -1.65 36.11
C GLN A 825 -37.28 -0.46 36.20
N LEU A 826 -36.22 -0.44 35.38
CA LEU A 826 -35.25 0.67 35.33
C LEU A 826 -35.93 1.99 34.91
N LYS A 827 -36.84 1.94 33.92
CA LYS A 827 -37.64 3.10 33.48
C LYS A 827 -38.61 3.59 34.56
N GLN A 828 -39.27 2.67 35.27
CA GLN A 828 -40.16 3.03 36.40
C GLN A 828 -39.38 3.63 37.58
N LEU A 829 -38.18 3.10 37.85
CA LEU A 829 -37.32 3.56 38.92
C LEU A 829 -36.79 4.98 38.66
N ALA A 830 -36.28 5.25 37.45
CA ALA A 830 -35.82 6.58 37.05
C ALA A 830 -36.91 7.65 37.24
N ARG A 831 -38.13 7.37 36.76
CA ARG A 831 -39.31 8.27 36.86
C ARG A 831 -39.80 8.51 38.28
N SER A 832 -39.67 7.52 39.17
CA SER A 832 -40.05 7.66 40.58
C SER A 832 -38.94 8.24 41.47
N CYS A 833 -37.74 8.46 40.92
CA CYS A 833 -36.60 8.97 41.67
C CYS A 833 -36.19 10.41 41.41
N LEU A 834 -36.25 10.90 40.15
CA LEU A 834 -35.72 12.23 39.83
C LEU A 834 -36.36 12.79 38.56
N TRP A 835 -36.64 14.09 38.50
CA TRP A 835 -37.09 14.72 37.26
C TRP A 835 -35.94 14.84 36.24
N ARG A 836 -34.74 15.22 36.68
CA ARG A 836 -33.50 15.24 35.85
C ARG A 836 -32.93 13.84 35.57
N HIS A 837 -33.74 12.93 35.03
CA HIS A 837 -33.28 11.62 34.57
C HIS A 837 -33.22 11.53 33.04
N PHE A 838 -32.34 10.67 32.55
CA PHE A 838 -32.37 10.14 31.19
C PHE A 838 -32.46 8.62 31.24
N VAL A 839 -33.20 7.99 30.33
CA VAL A 839 -33.09 6.54 30.11
C VAL A 839 -32.84 6.28 28.63
N SER A 840 -31.76 5.58 28.30
CA SER A 840 -31.34 5.28 26.91
C SER A 840 -30.68 3.90 26.84
N PRO A 841 -30.81 3.15 25.74
CA PRO A 841 -29.89 2.07 25.47
C PRO A 841 -28.45 2.60 25.27
N TYR A 842 -27.46 1.78 25.63
CA TYR A 842 -26.03 2.02 25.40
C TYR A 842 -25.34 0.70 25.01
N PRO A 843 -25.03 0.49 23.71
CA PRO A 843 -24.42 -0.76 23.21
C PRO A 843 -23.01 -1.06 23.74
N LEU A 844 -22.37 -0.14 24.45
CA LEU A 844 -21.03 -0.32 25.03
C LEU A 844 -21.04 -0.86 26.48
N LEU A 845 -22.21 -1.25 26.99
CA LEU A 845 -22.30 -2.09 28.19
C LEU A 845 -22.07 -3.55 27.81
N ASP A 846 -21.05 -4.19 28.39
CA ASP A 846 -20.85 -5.63 28.22
C ASP A 846 -22.02 -6.48 28.75
N SER A 847 -22.11 -7.72 28.26
CA SER A 847 -23.18 -8.67 28.60
C SER A 847 -23.12 -9.19 30.04
N GLU A 848 -22.00 -9.00 30.76
CA GLU A 848 -21.86 -9.39 32.16
C GLU A 848 -22.51 -8.33 33.08
N TRP A 849 -22.51 -7.07 32.66
CA TRP A 849 -23.06 -5.91 33.37
C TRP A 849 -23.95 -5.06 32.44
N PRO A 850 -25.12 -5.60 32.03
CA PRO A 850 -25.97 -5.04 30.97
C PRO A 850 -26.76 -3.80 31.40
N MET A 851 -26.55 -3.26 32.61
CA MET A 851 -27.16 -2.02 33.08
C MET A 851 -26.16 -1.18 33.88
N ALA A 852 -26.25 0.15 33.72
CA ALA A 852 -25.47 1.11 34.49
C ALA A 852 -26.29 2.36 34.85
N VAL A 853 -25.99 2.95 36.00
CA VAL A 853 -26.53 4.24 36.43
C VAL A 853 -25.37 5.20 36.59
N VAL A 854 -25.43 6.34 35.90
CA VAL A 854 -24.31 7.28 35.73
C VAL A 854 -24.67 8.65 36.27
N SER A 855 -23.75 9.26 36.99
CA SER A 855 -23.84 10.61 37.56
C SER A 855 -22.49 11.33 37.35
N TRP A 856 -22.35 12.57 37.85
CA TRP A 856 -21.13 13.34 37.66
C TRP A 856 -19.90 12.65 38.30
N GLY A 857 -18.96 12.19 37.46
CA GLY A 857 -17.73 11.54 37.89
C GLY A 857 -17.87 10.15 38.54
N CYS A 858 -19.06 9.54 38.49
CA CYS A 858 -19.41 8.29 39.17
C CYS A 858 -20.31 7.38 38.32
N VAL A 859 -20.12 6.07 38.44
CA VAL A 859 -20.97 5.03 37.81
C VAL A 859 -21.19 3.84 38.75
N LEU A 860 -22.44 3.36 38.78
CA LEU A 860 -22.85 2.05 39.31
C LEU A 860 -23.16 1.12 38.14
N ARG A 861 -22.62 -0.10 38.14
CA ARG A 861 -23.00 -1.20 37.24
C ARG A 861 -23.77 -2.26 38.02
N VAL A 862 -24.84 -2.78 37.42
CA VAL A 862 -25.69 -3.83 38.01
C VAL A 862 -26.02 -4.91 36.97
N LYS A 863 -26.20 -6.15 37.43
CA LYS A 863 -26.64 -7.26 36.58
C LYS A 863 -28.17 -7.27 36.42
N TRP A 864 -28.88 -6.92 37.50
CA TRP A 864 -30.35 -6.89 37.63
C TRP A 864 -30.82 -5.60 38.31
N VAL A 865 -32.10 -5.22 38.19
CA VAL A 865 -32.65 -3.99 38.79
C VAL A 865 -33.00 -4.17 40.27
N GLU A 866 -31.98 -4.13 41.14
CA GLU A 866 -32.21 -4.02 42.58
C GLU A 866 -32.65 -2.59 42.96
N SER A 867 -33.97 -2.36 42.95
CA SER A 867 -34.57 -1.03 43.11
C SER A 867 -34.13 -0.29 44.37
N GLU A 868 -33.89 -0.99 45.48
CA GLU A 868 -33.51 -0.39 46.77
C GLU A 868 -32.02 0.02 46.83
N ALA A 869 -31.12 -0.77 46.21
CA ALA A 869 -29.71 -0.43 46.10
C ALA A 869 -29.49 0.74 45.13
N ILE A 870 -30.18 0.72 43.98
CA ILE A 870 -30.12 1.80 42.99
C ILE A 870 -30.70 3.10 43.57
N LYS A 871 -31.80 3.07 44.33
CA LYS A 871 -32.32 4.24 45.06
C LYS A 871 -31.26 4.88 45.94
N LYS A 872 -30.66 4.11 46.84
CA LYS A 872 -29.61 4.61 47.76
C LYS A 872 -28.40 5.15 47.02
N TRP A 873 -28.05 4.59 45.87
CA TRP A 873 -27.00 5.14 45.02
C TRP A 873 -27.41 6.47 44.38
N VAL A 874 -28.63 6.58 43.85
CA VAL A 874 -29.17 7.81 43.24
C VAL A 874 -29.31 8.92 44.30
N GLU A 875 -29.87 8.63 45.47
CA GLU A 875 -29.93 9.53 46.64
C GLU A 875 -28.54 10.06 47.06
N SER A 876 -27.49 9.26 46.90
CA SER A 876 -26.12 9.62 47.30
C SER A 876 -25.26 10.21 46.18
N HIS A 877 -25.72 10.26 44.93
CA HIS A 877 -24.93 10.76 43.79
C HIS A 877 -25.66 11.71 42.82
N ALA A 878 -26.99 11.77 42.84
CA ALA A 878 -27.76 12.77 42.09
C ALA A 878 -27.50 14.20 42.61
N LEU A 879 -27.76 15.20 41.76
CA LEU A 879 -27.72 16.63 42.09
C LEU A 879 -26.36 17.19 42.59
N ARG A 880 -25.32 16.36 42.72
CA ARG A 880 -23.96 16.78 43.12
C ARG A 880 -23.19 17.32 41.92
N THR A 881 -22.90 18.62 41.92
CA THR A 881 -22.19 19.32 40.84
C THR A 881 -21.28 20.44 41.38
N PRO A 882 -20.15 20.76 40.71
CA PRO A 882 -19.34 21.95 40.99
C PRO A 882 -19.94 23.27 40.48
N GLN A 883 -21.05 23.27 39.73
CA GLN A 883 -21.69 24.50 39.22
C GLN A 883 -23.07 24.74 39.87
N THR A 884 -23.27 25.91 40.46
CA THR A 884 -24.43 26.25 41.31
C THR A 884 -25.29 27.41 40.77
N ALA A 885 -25.28 27.64 39.45
CA ALA A 885 -25.81 28.90 38.86
C ALA A 885 -27.00 28.76 37.88
N GLU A 886 -27.26 27.59 37.27
CA GLU A 886 -28.45 27.37 36.42
C GLU A 886 -29.30 26.22 36.98
N PHE A 887 -30.45 26.54 37.57
CA PHE A 887 -31.40 25.54 38.08
C PHE A 887 -32.64 25.42 37.18
N ALA A 888 -32.98 24.17 36.84
CA ALA A 888 -34.30 23.72 36.38
C ALA A 888 -34.86 24.20 35.02
N ASN A 889 -34.02 24.63 34.06
CA ASN A 889 -34.42 24.69 32.65
C ASN A 889 -34.25 23.31 31.97
N ASP A 890 -35.31 22.84 31.30
CA ASP A 890 -35.27 21.63 30.47
C ASP A 890 -34.48 21.86 29.16
N GLY A 891 -34.08 20.77 28.50
CA GLY A 891 -33.35 20.83 27.23
C GLY A 891 -34.20 21.30 26.04
N THR A 892 -33.55 21.46 24.89
CA THR A 892 -34.21 21.84 23.62
C THR A 892 -34.08 20.78 22.53
N TYR A 893 -33.24 19.75 22.73
CA TYR A 893 -33.13 18.59 21.85
C TYR A 893 -34.09 17.49 22.32
N ASP A 894 -34.94 16.99 21.41
CA ASP A 894 -35.94 15.94 21.66
C ASP A 894 -36.02 14.90 20.52
N GLU A 895 -35.06 14.91 19.60
CA GLU A 895 -34.89 13.88 18.58
C GLU A 895 -34.59 12.52 19.24
N GLY A 896 -35.48 11.55 19.02
CA GLY A 896 -35.46 10.23 19.68
C GLY A 896 -36.13 10.18 21.06
N LEU A 897 -36.78 11.25 21.55
CA LEU A 897 -37.49 11.25 22.83
C LEU A 897 -38.80 10.44 22.75
N ILE A 898 -38.87 9.30 23.45
CA ILE A 898 -40.07 8.46 23.54
C ILE A 898 -41.07 9.06 24.54
N GLN A 899 -40.59 9.54 25.69
CA GLN A 899 -41.44 10.13 26.73
C GLN A 899 -40.64 11.11 27.60
N PRO A 900 -41.09 12.37 27.79
CA PRO A 900 -40.46 13.33 28.70
C PRO A 900 -40.54 12.87 30.17
N ALA A 901 -39.67 13.41 31.03
CA ALA A 901 -39.68 13.14 32.45
C ALA A 901 -40.78 13.91 33.19
N ASP A 902 -41.58 13.19 33.97
CA ASP A 902 -42.57 13.75 34.89
C ASP A 902 -41.88 14.45 36.09
N LYS A 903 -42.49 15.52 36.63
CA LYS A 903 -42.02 16.16 37.87
C LYS A 903 -42.46 15.35 39.08
N VAL A 904 -41.52 15.04 39.97
CA VAL A 904 -41.71 14.05 41.04
C VAL A 904 -42.50 14.60 42.24
N GLU A 905 -42.57 15.92 42.43
CA GLU A 905 -43.46 16.58 43.39
C GLU A 905 -44.25 17.74 42.80
N LEU A 906 -45.36 18.11 43.48
CA LEU A 906 -46.28 19.21 43.12
C LEU A 906 -45.92 20.58 43.76
N LEU A 907 -44.81 20.65 44.49
CA LEU A 907 -44.30 21.90 45.09
C LEU A 907 -42.99 22.31 44.42
N ASN A 908 -42.66 23.60 44.50
CA ASN A 908 -41.59 24.22 43.71
C ASN A 908 -40.18 23.82 44.20
N GLY A 909 -39.74 22.62 43.83
CA GLY A 909 -38.40 22.12 44.08
C GLY A 909 -38.09 20.88 43.22
N ASP A 910 -36.81 20.66 42.99
CA ASP A 910 -36.25 19.46 42.36
C ASP A 910 -35.11 18.95 43.26
N GLU A 911 -35.37 18.99 44.57
CA GLU A 911 -34.45 18.70 45.66
C GLU A 911 -34.78 17.35 46.34
N ALA A 912 -36.00 16.85 46.13
CA ALA A 912 -36.47 15.56 46.64
C ALA A 912 -36.06 14.43 45.68
N VAL A 913 -35.00 13.70 46.03
CA VAL A 913 -34.52 12.51 45.31
C VAL A 913 -35.17 11.26 45.91
N CYS A 914 -35.75 10.39 45.08
CA CYS A 914 -36.40 9.13 45.47
C CYS A 914 -37.41 9.25 46.63
N PRO A 915 -38.39 10.18 46.59
CA PRO A 915 -39.34 10.37 47.69
C PRO A 915 -40.13 9.09 48.01
N SER A 916 -40.36 8.88 49.31
CA SER A 916 -41.17 7.76 49.79
C SER A 916 -42.65 7.93 49.39
N PRO A 917 -43.35 6.86 48.98
CA PRO A 917 -44.77 6.97 48.67
C PRO A 917 -45.56 7.41 49.91
N PRO A 918 -46.52 8.35 49.78
CA PRO A 918 -47.29 8.83 50.92
C PRO A 918 -48.14 7.70 51.52
N PRO A 919 -48.30 7.65 52.86
CA PRO A 919 -49.10 6.62 53.51
C PRO A 919 -50.57 6.71 53.06
N PRO A 920 -51.26 5.58 52.89
CA PRO A 920 -52.60 5.55 52.30
C PRO A 920 -53.63 6.29 53.18
N THR A 921 -54.16 7.40 52.66
CA THR A 921 -55.09 8.26 53.38
C THR A 921 -56.43 7.57 53.62
N THR A 922 -56.75 7.28 54.89
CA THR A 922 -58.01 6.61 55.25
C THR A 922 -59.20 7.55 55.12
N ILE A 923 -59.93 7.50 54.01
CA ILE A 923 -61.13 8.31 53.77
C ILE A 923 -62.36 7.40 53.62
N LEU A 924 -63.34 7.61 54.51
CA LEU A 924 -64.63 6.92 54.52
C LEU A 924 -65.52 7.40 53.36
N PRO A 925 -66.09 6.50 52.52
CA PRO A 925 -67.08 6.88 51.54
C PRO A 925 -68.46 7.03 52.21
N SER A 926 -69.00 8.26 52.20
CA SER A 926 -70.37 8.53 52.62
C SER A 926 -71.39 8.20 51.52
N SER A 927 -72.30 7.28 51.82
CA SER A 927 -73.70 7.20 51.35
C SER A 927 -74.06 7.38 49.84
N THR A 928 -74.76 6.35 49.35
CA THR A 928 -75.93 6.39 48.42
C THR A 928 -75.78 6.50 46.89
N ASN A 929 -76.47 5.56 46.21
CA ASN A 929 -77.25 5.70 44.95
C ASN A 929 -76.52 5.74 43.59
N THR A 930 -76.97 5.05 42.50
CA THR A 930 -77.91 3.90 42.34
C THR A 930 -77.80 3.26 40.92
N THR A 931 -78.26 2.01 40.78
CA THR A 931 -78.90 1.37 39.58
C THR A 931 -78.18 1.13 38.23
N ASN A 932 -78.08 -0.18 37.90
CA ASN A 932 -78.60 -0.87 36.69
C ASN A 932 -77.97 -0.73 35.27
N SER A 933 -77.42 -1.88 34.81
CA SER A 933 -77.75 -2.58 33.53
C SER A 933 -77.35 -1.95 32.16
N SER A 934 -77.22 -2.68 31.03
CA SER A 934 -77.59 -4.07 30.71
C SER A 934 -76.70 -4.73 29.62
N LYS A 935 -76.78 -6.06 29.50
CA LYS A 935 -76.48 -6.88 28.28
C LYS A 935 -77.50 -6.56 27.14
N PRO A 936 -77.38 -6.98 25.84
CA PRO A 936 -77.03 -8.38 25.43
C PRO A 936 -76.45 -8.70 24.01
N THR A 937 -76.13 -10.00 23.84
CA THR A 937 -76.20 -10.87 22.62
C THR A 937 -75.25 -10.75 21.41
N CYS A 938 -74.85 -11.94 20.91
CA CYS A 938 -74.17 -12.23 19.64
C CYS A 938 -75.18 -12.68 18.55
N PRO A 939 -74.73 -13.10 17.35
CA PRO A 939 -74.63 -14.56 17.14
C PRO A 939 -73.46 -15.07 16.24
N ASN A 940 -73.16 -16.37 16.45
CA ASN A 940 -72.68 -17.48 15.57
C ASN A 940 -72.38 -17.20 14.07
N THR A 941 -71.51 -17.93 13.36
CA THR A 941 -71.33 -19.41 13.26
C THR A 941 -69.88 -19.79 12.86
N ALA A 942 -69.23 -20.77 13.52
CA ALA A 942 -69.09 -22.21 13.16
C ALA A 942 -68.02 -22.51 12.06
N THR A 943 -67.26 -23.64 12.05
CA THR A 943 -67.33 -24.88 12.88
C THR A 943 -66.01 -25.68 12.86
N SER A 944 -65.57 -26.20 14.03
CA SER A 944 -65.02 -27.56 14.33
C SER A 944 -63.86 -28.20 13.52
N THR A 945 -63.03 -29.14 14.03
CA THR A 945 -62.97 -29.98 15.26
C THR A 945 -61.55 -29.96 15.85
N ASN A 946 -61.29 -29.91 17.17
CA ASN A 946 -61.36 -30.98 18.21
C ASN A 946 -60.52 -32.24 17.88
N SER A 947 -59.82 -32.94 18.79
CA SER A 947 -59.75 -32.99 20.28
C SER A 947 -58.38 -33.61 20.69
N SER A 948 -57.59 -33.25 21.72
CA SER A 948 -57.77 -32.85 23.15
C SER A 948 -57.70 -34.00 24.19
N HIS A 949 -56.95 -33.80 25.29
CA HIS A 949 -57.01 -34.51 26.59
C HIS A 949 -56.42 -35.95 26.68
N ASN A 950 -55.94 -36.48 27.83
CA ASN A 950 -55.69 -35.95 29.19
C ASN A 950 -54.84 -36.90 30.08
N LYS A 951 -54.10 -36.36 31.08
CA LYS A 951 -53.83 -36.96 32.44
C LYS A 951 -53.03 -38.30 32.51
N THR A 952 -52.48 -38.83 33.63
CA THR A 952 -52.17 -38.40 35.04
C THR A 952 -51.21 -39.44 35.66
N ASP A 953 -50.35 -39.03 36.62
CA ASP A 953 -49.82 -39.81 37.78
C ASP A 953 -49.09 -41.17 37.49
N SER A 954 -48.46 -41.90 38.43
CA SER A 954 -47.48 -41.56 39.49
C SER A 954 -46.62 -42.81 39.83
N ASP A 955 -45.64 -42.64 40.73
CA ASP A 955 -44.99 -43.66 41.59
C ASP A 955 -43.96 -44.69 41.08
N CYS A 956 -42.82 -44.60 41.76
CA CYS A 956 -41.60 -45.39 41.78
C CYS A 956 -41.73 -46.86 42.26
N SER A 957 -40.79 -47.75 41.86
CA SER A 957 -39.82 -48.46 42.74
C SER A 957 -39.38 -49.89 42.31
N LEU A 958 -38.09 -50.05 41.94
CA LEU A 958 -37.06 -51.04 42.43
C LEU A 958 -37.35 -52.56 42.60
N PRO A 959 -36.34 -53.48 42.74
CA PRO A 959 -34.90 -53.52 42.38
C PRO A 959 -34.59 -54.84 41.55
N PRO A 960 -33.41 -55.54 41.58
CA PRO A 960 -32.01 -55.21 41.96
C PRO A 960 -30.93 -55.57 40.89
N THR A 961 -29.65 -55.28 41.19
CA THR A 961 -28.42 -55.70 40.46
C THR A 961 -27.96 -57.13 40.80
N PRO A 962 -27.12 -57.80 39.97
CA PRO A 962 -25.67 -57.81 40.24
C PRO A 962 -24.72 -57.91 39.02
N THR A 963 -23.41 -57.78 39.28
CA THR A 963 -22.26 -57.87 38.35
C THR A 963 -21.64 -59.28 38.24
N PHE A 964 -21.00 -59.65 37.11
CA PHE A 964 -19.57 -60.07 37.01
C PHE A 964 -19.15 -60.63 35.61
N ASN A 965 -17.83 -60.57 35.30
CA ASN A 965 -17.15 -61.31 34.22
C ASN A 965 -16.95 -62.80 34.59
N PRO A 966 -16.79 -63.73 33.61
CA PRO A 966 -15.44 -64.26 33.33
C PRO A 966 -15.16 -64.72 31.86
N ALA A 967 -13.89 -65.04 31.57
CA ALA A 967 -13.44 -65.84 30.39
C ALA A 967 -13.21 -67.33 30.80
N PRO A 968 -12.91 -68.31 29.91
CA PRO A 968 -11.60 -68.40 29.21
C PRO A 968 -11.56 -69.15 27.82
N ALA A 969 -10.35 -69.21 27.20
CA ALA A 969 -9.68 -70.30 26.43
C ALA A 969 -10.47 -71.28 25.49
N SER A 970 -9.95 -71.80 24.37
CA SER A 970 -8.70 -71.62 23.57
C SER A 970 -8.96 -72.14 22.11
N ASN A 971 -8.15 -71.90 21.05
CA ASN A 971 -6.78 -72.40 20.82
C ASN A 971 -6.01 -71.64 19.71
N LEU A 972 -4.69 -71.86 19.71
CA LEU A 972 -3.59 -71.27 18.90
C LEU A 972 -3.14 -72.25 17.77
N PRO A 973 -2.06 -71.99 16.97
CA PRO A 973 -1.02 -70.93 16.98
C PRO A 973 -1.06 -70.01 15.72
N LEU A 974 -0.14 -69.08 15.40
CA LEU A 974 1.26 -68.83 15.82
C LEU A 974 1.54 -67.41 16.39
N HIS A 975 2.17 -66.52 15.60
CA HIS A 975 3.30 -65.65 16.01
C HIS A 975 3.41 -64.42 15.07
N HIS A 976 4.14 -63.30 15.29
CA HIS A 976 4.85 -62.62 16.42
C HIS A 976 5.40 -61.27 15.86
N HIS A 977 5.75 -60.21 16.61
CA HIS A 977 5.32 -59.70 17.93
C HIS A 977 5.92 -58.28 18.19
N PHE A 978 5.11 -57.34 18.70
CA PHE A 978 5.50 -56.09 19.41
C PHE A 978 6.32 -55.01 18.63
N GLY A 979 6.42 -53.74 19.08
CA GLY A 979 5.89 -53.09 20.30
C GLY A 979 6.05 -51.54 20.29
N TYR A 980 5.65 -50.84 21.37
CA TYR A 980 5.53 -49.37 21.47
C TYR A 980 6.43 -48.73 22.55
N THR A 981 6.72 -47.42 22.40
CA THR A 981 7.03 -46.38 23.44
C THR A 981 8.50 -46.11 23.89
N VAL A 982 8.75 -44.81 24.21
CA VAL A 982 9.78 -44.18 25.10
C VAL A 982 11.12 -43.64 24.50
N LEU A 983 11.25 -42.30 24.60
CA LEU A 983 12.40 -41.37 24.76
C LEU A 983 13.78 -41.55 24.08
N MET A 984 14.23 -40.41 23.50
CA MET A 984 15.56 -39.76 23.58
C MET A 984 16.83 -40.41 22.97
N CYS A 985 17.51 -39.58 22.16
CA CYS A 985 18.95 -39.53 21.89
C CYS A 985 19.68 -40.78 21.36
N VAL A 986 20.09 -40.72 20.07
CA VAL A 986 21.50 -40.47 19.64
C VAL A 986 21.54 -40.37 18.10
N ALA A 987 22.48 -39.58 17.57
CA ALA A 987 22.66 -39.37 16.12
C ALA A 987 23.54 -40.46 15.46
N GLY A 988 23.41 -40.67 14.15
CA GLY A 988 24.43 -41.41 13.39
C GLY A 988 24.02 -41.95 12.01
N ALA A 989 24.63 -41.38 10.96
CA ALA A 989 24.97 -42.03 9.68
C ALA A 989 23.89 -42.79 8.87
N ALA A 990 23.29 -42.08 7.91
CA ALA A 990 22.88 -42.64 6.61
C ALA A 990 23.39 -41.76 5.43
N LEU A 991 24.60 -41.21 5.57
CA LEU A 991 25.23 -40.28 4.63
C LEU A 991 26.68 -40.73 4.40
N LEU A 992 26.89 -41.70 3.49
CA LEU A 992 28.23 -42.10 3.04
C LEU A 992 28.20 -43.00 1.79
N LEU A 993 28.08 -42.39 0.61
CA LEU A 993 28.67 -42.89 -0.64
C LEU A 993 28.74 -41.74 -1.67
N VAL A 994 29.85 -41.67 -2.42
CA VAL A 994 30.19 -40.59 -3.37
C VAL A 994 30.61 -39.24 -2.73
N ILE A 995 31.66 -39.29 -1.89
CA ILE A 995 32.60 -38.16 -1.68
C ILE A 995 34.02 -38.74 -1.77
N LEU A 996 34.93 -38.03 -2.46
CA LEU A 996 36.31 -38.43 -2.81
C LEU A 996 36.36 -39.65 -3.77
N VAL A 997 37.29 -39.75 -4.73
CA VAL A 997 38.59 -39.06 -4.88
C VAL A 997 38.64 -38.18 -6.15
N SER A 998 39.30 -37.03 -6.06
CA SER A 998 39.77 -36.28 -7.23
C SER A 998 41.01 -35.46 -6.86
N ALA A 999 42.20 -35.99 -7.18
CA ALA A 999 43.47 -35.31 -6.97
C ALA A 999 44.51 -35.69 -8.03
N LEU A 1000 44.83 -34.71 -8.89
CA LEU A 1000 46.09 -34.51 -9.62
C LEU A 1000 46.48 -35.46 -10.79
N ASN A 1001 47.20 -34.83 -11.73
CA ASN A 1001 48.11 -35.40 -12.75
C ASN A 1001 47.47 -36.12 -13.97
N LEU A 1002 47.90 -35.90 -15.22
CA LEU A 1002 48.75 -34.85 -15.81
C LEU A 1002 48.51 -34.78 -17.36
N CYS A 1003 49.29 -33.97 -18.08
CA CYS A 1003 49.55 -33.88 -19.54
C CYS A 1003 49.17 -35.11 -20.43
N CYS A 1004 48.86 -34.98 -21.73
CA CYS A 1004 49.57 -34.13 -22.72
C CYS A 1004 48.89 -34.06 -24.13
N CYS A 1005 49.34 -33.09 -24.94
CA CYS A 1005 49.47 -33.08 -26.41
C CYS A 1005 48.45 -33.74 -27.38
N SER A 1006 47.68 -32.86 -28.04
CA SER A 1006 47.78 -32.57 -29.49
C SER A 1006 47.22 -33.50 -30.61
N ALA A 1007 46.42 -32.84 -31.47
CA ALA A 1007 46.57 -32.76 -32.94
C ALA A 1007 45.96 -33.80 -33.93
N THR A 1008 45.61 -33.24 -35.11
CA THR A 1008 45.25 -33.86 -36.42
C THR A 1008 44.00 -34.76 -36.49
N ARG A 1009 42.92 -34.39 -37.21
CA ARG A 1009 42.75 -34.13 -38.67
C ARG A 1009 42.91 -35.36 -39.60
N ARG A 1010 41.79 -35.90 -40.12
CA ARG A 1010 41.44 -36.18 -41.56
C ARG A 1010 40.38 -37.31 -41.67
N ARG A 1011 39.23 -37.08 -42.33
CA ARG A 1011 38.88 -37.33 -43.77
C ARG A 1011 38.80 -38.85 -44.12
N ARG A 1012 37.86 -39.38 -44.94
CA ARG A 1012 36.98 -38.77 -45.98
C ARG A 1012 35.95 -39.78 -46.55
N ARG A 1013 34.83 -39.30 -47.13
CA ARG A 1013 34.04 -39.90 -48.26
C ARG A 1013 33.26 -41.21 -47.93
N ARG A 1014 32.23 -41.68 -48.68
CA ARG A 1014 31.52 -41.39 -49.98
C ARG A 1014 30.08 -42.03 -49.85
N ALA A 1015 29.01 -41.79 -50.62
CA ALA A 1015 28.60 -40.75 -51.59
C ALA A 1015 27.17 -40.99 -52.18
N ARG A 1016 26.42 -39.89 -52.48
CA ARG A 1016 25.47 -39.72 -53.64
C ARG A 1016 24.11 -40.50 -53.61
N TYR A 1017 23.03 -40.13 -54.33
CA TYR A 1017 22.73 -39.00 -55.25
C TYR A 1017 21.22 -38.73 -55.42
N LYS A 1018 20.79 -37.46 -55.45
CA LYS A 1018 19.98 -36.75 -56.49
C LYS A 1018 19.55 -35.34 -55.99
N SER A 1019 18.69 -34.58 -56.70
CA SER A 1019 19.13 -33.58 -57.70
C SER A 1019 17.99 -32.72 -58.29
N VAL A 1020 18.30 -31.47 -58.73
CA VAL A 1020 17.61 -30.63 -59.77
C VAL A 1020 16.29 -29.93 -59.36
N SER A 1021 16.06 -28.61 -59.57
CA SER A 1021 16.86 -27.42 -59.99
C SER A 1021 16.00 -26.12 -59.73
N LYS A 1022 16.11 -24.87 -60.25
CA LYS A 1022 16.88 -24.04 -61.25
C LYS A 1022 16.51 -22.53 -60.93
N PHE A 1023 17.09 -21.41 -61.40
CA PHE A 1023 18.49 -20.98 -61.65
C PHE A 1023 18.58 -19.47 -62.08
N PHE A 1024 19.36 -18.64 -61.35
CA PHE A 1024 20.28 -17.57 -61.86
C PHE A 1024 19.75 -16.30 -62.60
N PRO A 1025 20.55 -15.20 -62.77
CA PRO A 1025 22.00 -14.97 -62.47
C PRO A 1025 22.26 -13.74 -61.50
N PHE A 1026 23.40 -13.03 -61.34
CA PHE A 1026 24.79 -13.03 -61.88
C PHE A 1026 25.84 -12.43 -60.88
N SER A 1027 26.90 -11.72 -61.34
CA SER A 1027 28.03 -11.04 -60.64
C SER A 1027 28.56 -9.89 -61.55
N TYR A 1028 29.46 -8.92 -61.21
CA TYR A 1028 30.73 -8.80 -60.45
C TYR A 1028 30.93 -7.31 -59.98
N GLY A 1029 32.02 -6.80 -59.35
CA GLY A 1029 33.30 -7.33 -58.82
C GLY A 1029 34.35 -6.23 -58.43
N GLU A 1030 35.55 -6.67 -58.01
CA GLU A 1030 36.88 -6.01 -57.88
C GLU A 1030 37.10 -4.50 -57.52
N GLN A 1031 37.62 -4.27 -56.29
CA GLN A 1031 38.98 -3.77 -55.92
C GLN A 1031 39.56 -2.37 -56.36
N LEU A 1032 40.31 -1.76 -55.41
CA LEU A 1032 41.40 -0.73 -55.50
C LEU A 1032 41.13 0.76 -55.11
N ASP A 1033 41.76 1.15 -54.00
CA ASP A 1033 42.69 2.26 -53.73
C ASP A 1033 42.42 3.76 -54.03
N ALA A 1034 42.91 4.57 -53.07
CA ALA A 1034 43.56 5.91 -53.15
C ALA A 1034 42.75 7.24 -53.17
N ASP A 1035 43.02 8.02 -52.12
CA ASP A 1035 43.25 9.48 -52.03
C ASP A 1035 42.64 10.50 -53.01
N GLY A 1036 41.98 11.50 -52.42
CA GLY A 1036 42.41 12.89 -52.59
C GLY A 1036 41.47 13.87 -53.33
N GLY A 1037 41.70 15.17 -53.09
CA GLY A 1037 41.32 16.25 -54.01
C GLY A 1037 40.14 17.14 -53.59
N SER A 1038 40.45 18.41 -53.34
CA SER A 1038 39.52 19.53 -53.17
C SER A 1038 39.07 20.14 -54.51
N ASP A 1039 38.21 21.16 -54.43
CA ASP A 1039 37.90 22.18 -55.45
C ASP A 1039 36.99 21.75 -56.64
N GLY A 1040 36.10 22.61 -57.18
CA GLY A 1040 35.64 23.93 -56.71
C GLY A 1040 34.97 24.78 -57.83
N VAL A 1041 34.16 25.78 -57.43
CA VAL A 1041 33.58 26.87 -58.27
C VAL A 1041 32.46 26.36 -59.26
N SER A 1042 31.38 27.07 -59.66
CA SER A 1042 31.07 28.52 -59.76
C SER A 1042 29.55 28.87 -59.71
N VAL A 1043 29.20 30.13 -59.34
CA VAL A 1043 27.97 30.89 -59.78
C VAL A 1043 26.61 30.35 -59.19
N ALA A 1044 25.50 31.09 -59.00
CA ALA A 1044 25.02 32.41 -59.48
C ALA A 1044 24.34 33.30 -58.38
N ILE A 1045 23.87 34.49 -58.79
CA ILE A 1045 23.25 35.62 -58.04
C ILE A 1045 22.19 36.27 -58.99
N PRO A 1046 20.97 36.77 -58.58
CA PRO A 1046 20.71 37.94 -57.71
C PRO A 1046 19.73 37.71 -56.52
N GLU A 1047 19.76 38.42 -55.37
CA GLU A 1047 19.78 39.89 -55.04
C GLU A 1047 18.34 40.49 -55.10
N TYR A 1048 17.75 41.22 -54.13
CA TYR A 1048 18.15 42.19 -53.06
C TYR A 1048 17.38 41.90 -51.73
N GLY A 1049 17.64 42.50 -50.55
CA GLY A 1049 18.61 43.52 -50.13
C GLY A 1049 18.53 43.84 -48.60
N LEU A 1050 19.63 44.40 -48.06
CA LEU A 1050 19.90 44.78 -46.63
C LEU A 1050 19.37 46.21 -46.31
N PRO A 1051 19.47 46.84 -45.08
CA PRO A 1051 20.58 46.69 -44.11
C PRO A 1051 20.45 47.06 -42.58
N LYS A 1052 21.41 46.52 -41.78
CA LYS A 1052 22.17 47.19 -40.66
C LYS A 1052 21.42 47.66 -39.38
N SER A 1053 22.07 47.94 -38.24
CA SER A 1053 23.31 47.41 -37.58
C SER A 1053 23.56 48.13 -36.25
N GLY A 1054 24.06 47.45 -35.20
CA GLY A 1054 24.58 48.12 -34.00
C GLY A 1054 25.22 47.15 -33.00
N ARG A 1055 26.42 47.46 -32.50
CA ARG A 1055 27.15 46.67 -31.48
C ARG A 1055 27.98 47.62 -30.63
N ALA A 1056 27.88 47.51 -29.31
CA ALA A 1056 28.69 48.21 -28.32
C ALA A 1056 28.92 47.30 -27.10
N GLU A 1057 29.93 47.60 -26.29
CA GLU A 1057 30.38 46.76 -25.17
C GLU A 1057 30.25 47.49 -23.82
N ARG A 1058 30.27 46.71 -22.72
CA ARG A 1058 30.69 47.08 -21.34
C ARG A 1058 30.06 48.33 -20.69
N GLU A 1059 29.47 48.16 -19.51
CA GLU A 1059 30.24 48.22 -18.23
C GLU A 1059 29.42 47.62 -17.07
N MET A 1060 30.05 47.48 -15.90
CA MET A 1060 29.41 47.06 -14.64
C MET A 1060 28.98 48.29 -13.84
N LEU A 1061 27.88 48.21 -13.09
CA LEU A 1061 27.79 48.69 -11.70
C LEU A 1061 26.49 48.21 -11.03
N LEU A 1062 26.44 48.30 -9.70
CA LEU A 1062 25.30 47.89 -8.88
C LEU A 1062 24.31 49.04 -8.66
N ASN A 1063 23.01 48.75 -8.52
CA ASN A 1063 22.32 48.90 -7.23
C ASN A 1063 20.88 48.34 -7.23
N GLU A 1064 20.29 48.23 -6.04
CA GLU A 1064 18.92 47.80 -5.78
C GLU A 1064 17.88 48.90 -6.06
N SER A 1065 16.68 48.52 -6.51
CA SER A 1065 15.39 49.03 -5.98
C SER A 1065 14.20 48.26 -6.57
N ASP A 1066 13.14 48.11 -5.77
CA ASP A 1066 11.90 47.39 -6.08
C ASP A 1066 11.00 48.10 -7.12
N GLU A 1067 10.10 47.33 -7.78
CA GLU A 1067 8.62 47.50 -7.76
C GLU A 1067 7.91 46.72 -8.91
N ASP A 1068 7.13 45.71 -8.49
CA ASP A 1068 5.77 45.30 -8.91
C ASP A 1068 5.25 45.13 -10.38
N GLU A 1069 4.19 44.29 -10.47
CA GLU A 1069 3.18 44.13 -11.52
C GLU A 1069 3.58 43.65 -12.95
N ILE A 1070 3.68 42.31 -13.14
CA ILE A 1070 2.64 41.43 -13.75
C ILE A 1070 3.16 39.99 -13.97
#